data_AF-A0A084QKY4-F1
#
_entry.id   AF-A0A084QKY4-F1
#
_cell.length_a   1.000
_cell.length_b   1.000
_cell.length_c   1.000
_cell.angle_alpha   90.00
_cell.angle_beta   90.00
_cell.angle_gamma   90.00
#
_symmetry.space_group_name_H-M   'P 1'
#
loop_
_entity.id
_entity.type
_entity.pdbx_description
1 polymer ?
#
loop_
_entity_poly.entity_id
_entity_poly.type
_entity_poly.pdbx_seq_one_letter_code
_entity_poly.pdbx_strand_id
1 'polypeptide(L)'
;MSTTAGPPAYNNPSAPPQAPLAGGPEMLEAHEEDKPTASHALADDSLANLEPGESRGASQIEHGDLEVKNLGWNDEAANIPRPVVGGITNEDLWTLVRRFNKQVFHVRSIEVPPLGDLDMNIADDEEFSPDKLRAQLERLYMVVITSLFALWKHVVRLRSWRERRRTSAFLAVYTAAWLLNMVIPTLTAFLLVLVLHPPSRSFCFPPAPPALIDSKSGGVKKPPAGVLASDDSITGAPEKHQGEAVELEARSFVNSISTLVMSTAVGKDPQADPQSEDRTPDPTDLTADVAEARDKTMGHETNVDHNRTKAPVSRAVWDKARPTMHMVADLVDTWERMGNALSATPPFPRRRPRLALAAVIAPLFLGSCFLTSYMMMKGTGFGVGFAFFGDPIITPALAFINKTYPRWQKYVELRNTILKGVPTNAQLAITLLRVGEKNRAPIPPPPGPTPGPPPVEPHATAGKGLDHLEKGVSGAEINEAIKPQPEEEVADDHPVTKPKKGHRIINMLKGTTKGGIQTLLTADKAKAAAGARHARNRLGVVKNTENNPPTGPIQFPARYHGHKGHAYITATATTPALSWTSDLDDVNPAWTVTIGDIDELRKLGGLGWKSKIVVGWAMQREIMDGLLVRTKRGEEHHLTAISMRDELFNRLLSMGSQMWEAMYWALLQHDHSTTTPTVAFASAPTMSFDREPYDDSAASYPICSACTTQFPPSPSRSTCFVCDDPRQFVPPSGQSFTTLAALRSSHRNEFTTYAADPRLTFIETTPKLGIGQRAVLVRTPAGNVLWDCVALLDDETVRRVREMGGLRAVVISHPHYYSTHVLWARAFGCPVYLAAEDKEWLAAFSSHQMFLTETATPILDTGFTAIKLGGHFPGSLVGLFSSRLFIADTLVTTPAGRGDWSRDAVGQPRAGRPPGMNTFAFLWSIPNMIPLAADEVARMWSVLRGFEFAATHGAFAGMDIEDEGVKGRVLESMKIQVRYMGYGEHGLLQEEC
;
A
#
# COMPACT_ATOMS: atom_id res chain seq x y z
N MET A 1 -36.31 -43.79 57.08
CA MET A 1 -37.76 -43.82 57.34
C MET A 1 -38.42 -43.30 56.06
N SER A 2 -38.84 -44.20 55.16
CA SER A 2 -40.27 -44.55 54.90
C SER A 2 -41.13 -43.30 54.67
N THR A 3 -41.89 -43.11 53.58
CA THR A 3 -42.54 -44.06 52.65
C THR A 3 -43.20 -43.28 51.50
N THR A 4 -43.00 -43.74 50.26
CA THR A 4 -43.96 -44.02 49.16
C THR A 4 -45.30 -43.27 49.05
N ALA A 5 -45.66 -42.77 47.86
CA ALA A 5 -46.62 -43.42 46.92
C ALA A 5 -47.34 -42.44 45.94
N GLY A 6 -47.00 -42.53 44.65
CA GLY A 6 -47.89 -42.74 43.48
C GLY A 6 -48.93 -41.70 42.97
N PRO A 7 -49.26 -41.70 41.65
CA PRO A 7 -49.84 -40.60 40.83
C PRO A 7 -51.36 -40.86 40.51
N PRO A 8 -52.11 -40.25 39.53
CA PRO A 8 -51.70 -39.52 38.31
C PRO A 8 -52.62 -38.40 37.69
N ALA A 9 -52.15 -37.87 36.55
CA ALA A 9 -52.85 -37.60 35.28
C ALA A 9 -53.71 -36.32 34.99
N TYR A 10 -53.15 -35.53 34.04
CA TYR A 10 -53.75 -34.93 32.83
C TYR A 10 -54.94 -33.94 32.87
N ASN A 11 -54.67 -32.68 32.51
CA ASN A 11 -55.12 -32.06 31.23
C ASN A 11 -54.55 -30.62 31.07
N ASN A 12 -54.04 -30.32 29.87
CA ASN A 12 -53.45 -29.04 29.40
C ASN A 12 -54.51 -28.28 28.54
N PRO A 13 -54.27 -27.12 27.89
CA PRO A 13 -53.48 -25.89 28.15
C PRO A 13 -54.33 -24.59 28.02
N SER A 14 -53.87 -23.43 28.53
CA SER A 14 -53.82 -22.12 27.80
C SER A 14 -53.42 -20.93 28.71
N ALA A 15 -52.67 -20.00 28.11
CA ALA A 15 -52.24 -18.66 28.57
C ALA A 15 -50.81 -18.52 29.18
N PRO A 16 -50.03 -17.50 28.75
CA PRO A 16 -48.59 -17.41 28.98
C PRO A 16 -48.23 -16.73 30.32
N PRO A 17 -47.14 -17.13 31.01
CA PRO A 17 -46.69 -16.47 32.21
C PRO A 17 -45.65 -15.38 31.94
N GLN A 18 -45.83 -14.28 32.68
CA GLN A 18 -44.86 -13.20 32.93
C GLN A 18 -43.54 -13.75 33.49
N ALA A 19 -42.41 -13.16 33.09
CA ALA A 19 -41.11 -13.42 33.70
C ALA A 19 -40.71 -12.26 34.65
N PRO A 20 -40.03 -12.52 35.79
CA PRO A 20 -39.81 -11.53 36.85
C PRO A 20 -38.43 -10.87 36.81
N LEU A 21 -38.38 -9.66 37.39
CA LEU A 21 -37.22 -8.83 37.68
C LEU A 21 -36.22 -9.50 38.64
N ALA A 22 -34.94 -9.47 38.29
CA ALA A 22 -33.82 -9.49 39.24
C ALA A 22 -32.54 -8.94 38.56
N GLY A 23 -32.43 -7.61 38.47
CA GLY A 23 -31.17 -6.92 38.15
C GLY A 23 -30.52 -6.45 39.44
N GLY A 24 -29.35 -6.99 39.77
CA GLY A 24 -28.46 -6.40 40.79
C GLY A 24 -27.92 -5.04 40.34
N PRO A 25 -27.30 -4.25 41.24
CA PRO A 25 -26.79 -2.93 40.87
C PRO A 25 -25.68 -3.09 39.84
N GLU A 26 -25.98 -2.68 38.62
CA GLU A 26 -24.99 -2.45 37.58
C GLU A 26 -24.06 -1.36 38.13
N MET A 27 -22.79 -1.70 38.35
CA MET A 27 -21.78 -0.69 38.61
C MET A 27 -21.65 0.14 37.34
N LEU A 28 -22.38 1.26 37.29
CA LEU A 28 -22.04 2.38 36.44
C LEU A 28 -20.61 2.74 36.79
N GLU A 29 -19.66 2.41 35.91
CA GLU A 29 -18.32 2.97 36.00
C GLU A 29 -18.48 4.48 36.05
N ALA A 30 -18.01 5.06 37.15
CA ALA A 30 -17.98 6.48 37.34
C ALA A 30 -17.29 7.11 36.13
N HIS A 31 -17.90 8.14 35.56
CA HIS A 31 -17.31 9.00 34.54
C HIS A 31 -16.04 9.61 35.15
N GLU A 32 -14.89 8.96 34.97
CA GLU A 32 -13.60 9.56 35.31
C GLU A 32 -13.36 10.71 34.32
N GLU A 33 -13.07 11.89 34.87
CA GLU A 33 -12.66 13.08 34.14
C GLU A 33 -11.52 12.76 33.15
N ASP A 34 -11.52 13.43 31.99
CA ASP A 34 -10.53 13.31 30.91
C ASP A 34 -9.09 13.22 31.44
N LYS A 35 -8.56 12.00 31.60
CA LYS A 35 -7.16 11.80 32.02
C LYS A 35 -6.25 12.25 30.88
N PRO A 36 -5.35 13.22 31.09
CA PRO A 36 -4.44 13.68 30.04
C PRO A 36 -3.54 12.54 29.57
N THR A 37 -3.28 12.45 28.26
CA THR A 37 -2.27 11.52 27.73
C THR A 37 -0.89 11.83 28.27
N ALA A 38 0.02 10.84 28.21
CA ALA A 38 1.41 11.00 28.59
C ALA A 38 2.10 12.14 27.83
N SER A 39 1.71 12.44 26.59
CA SER A 39 2.23 13.58 25.82
C SER A 39 1.87 14.94 26.43
N HIS A 40 0.67 15.10 26.98
CA HIS A 40 0.27 16.31 27.71
C HIS A 40 0.99 16.40 29.07
N ALA A 41 1.03 15.30 29.81
CA ALA A 41 1.73 15.25 31.10
C ALA A 41 3.24 15.53 30.95
N LEU A 42 3.89 15.00 29.90
CA LEU A 42 5.30 15.25 29.60
C LEU A 42 5.57 16.69 29.15
N ALA A 43 4.58 17.35 28.53
CA ALA A 43 4.70 18.77 28.21
C ALA A 43 4.71 19.63 29.48
N ASP A 44 3.85 19.29 30.44
CA ASP A 44 3.78 19.92 31.76
C ASP A 44 5.06 19.66 32.60
N ASP A 45 5.56 18.42 32.59
CA ASP A 45 6.77 17.99 33.33
C ASP A 45 8.07 18.19 32.54
N SER A 46 8.05 18.95 31.43
CA SER A 46 9.17 19.05 30.50
C SER A 46 10.46 19.59 31.13
N LEU A 47 10.35 20.34 32.22
CA LEU A 47 11.48 20.86 33.01
C LEU A 47 12.06 19.87 34.02
N ALA A 48 11.27 18.88 34.46
CA ALA A 48 11.69 17.90 35.48
C ALA A 48 12.57 16.78 34.90
N ASN A 49 12.52 16.57 33.58
CA ASN A 49 13.17 15.45 32.89
C ASN A 49 14.52 15.80 32.21
N LEU A 50 15.06 17.00 32.44
CA LEU A 50 16.40 17.41 31.96
C LEU A 50 17.50 16.89 32.90
N GLU A 51 18.61 16.39 32.34
CA GLU A 51 19.74 15.92 33.14
C GLU A 51 20.53 17.11 33.75
N PRO A 52 21.20 16.93 34.91
CA PRO A 52 22.01 17.99 35.52
C PRO A 52 23.12 18.48 34.57
N GLY A 53 22.99 19.72 34.08
CA GLY A 53 23.96 20.35 33.17
C GLY A 53 23.46 20.56 31.72
N GLU A 54 22.30 20.03 31.34
CA GLU A 54 21.65 20.39 30.06
C GLU A 54 20.98 21.77 30.19
N SER A 55 21.26 22.68 29.25
CA SER A 55 20.65 24.02 29.23
C SER A 55 19.20 23.95 28.76
N ARG A 56 18.32 24.71 29.44
CA ARG A 56 16.92 24.89 29.00
C ARG A 56 16.89 25.57 27.64
N GLY A 57 16.01 25.10 26.75
CA GLY A 57 15.75 25.77 25.48
C GLY A 57 14.95 27.05 25.68
N ALA A 58 15.04 27.98 24.73
CA ALA A 58 14.31 29.26 24.79
C ALA A 58 12.77 29.11 24.90
N SER A 59 12.22 28.02 24.38
CA SER A 59 10.79 27.67 24.46
C SER A 59 10.37 27.02 25.78
N GLN A 60 11.31 26.63 26.64
CA GLN A 60 11.06 25.97 27.93
C GLN A 60 11.20 26.93 29.13
N ILE A 61 11.50 28.20 28.87
CA ILE A 61 11.63 29.22 29.90
C ILE A 61 10.27 29.91 30.02
N GLU A 62 9.83 30.21 31.23
CA GLU A 62 8.62 30.99 31.48
C GLU A 62 8.89 32.48 31.21
N HIS A 63 8.01 33.16 30.46
CA HIS A 63 8.27 34.51 29.93
C HIS A 63 7.39 35.63 30.54
N GLY A 64 6.86 35.45 31.74
CA GLY A 64 6.14 36.50 32.48
C GLY A 64 4.80 36.95 31.84
N ASP A 65 4.46 38.25 31.95
CA ASP A 65 3.17 38.85 31.57
C ASP A 65 2.89 38.92 30.06
N LEU A 66 3.78 38.40 29.20
CA LEU A 66 3.57 38.36 27.76
C LEU A 66 2.55 37.26 27.40
N GLU A 67 1.56 37.60 26.56
CA GLU A 67 0.55 36.64 26.08
C GLU A 67 1.18 35.51 25.25
N VAL A 68 2.05 35.86 24.30
CA VAL A 68 2.85 34.91 23.51
C VAL A 68 4.21 35.51 23.21
N LYS A 69 5.29 34.81 23.55
CA LYS A 69 6.66 35.19 23.19
C LYS A 69 7.00 34.75 21.77
N ASN A 70 7.41 35.72 20.95
CA ASN A 70 7.97 35.44 19.64
C ASN A 70 9.45 35.02 19.76
N LEU A 71 9.77 33.77 19.37
CA LEU A 71 11.13 33.20 19.38
C LEU A 71 11.87 33.37 18.04
N GLY A 72 11.49 34.35 17.22
CA GLY A 72 12.06 34.58 15.90
C GLY A 72 11.27 33.91 14.77
N TRP A 73 9.93 33.89 14.88
CA TRP A 73 9.02 33.34 13.88
C TRP A 73 9.15 33.94 12.48
N ASN A 74 9.64 35.18 12.40
CA ASN A 74 9.83 35.92 11.15
C ASN A 74 11.31 36.30 10.90
N ASP A 75 12.21 35.80 11.74
CA ASP A 75 13.62 36.15 11.68
C ASP A 75 14.42 35.12 10.87
N GLU A 76 15.60 35.51 10.38
CA GLU A 76 16.51 34.56 9.74
C GLU A 76 16.99 33.49 10.75
N ALA A 77 17.28 32.28 10.25
CA ALA A 77 17.69 31.13 11.08
C ALA A 77 18.95 31.37 11.95
N ALA A 78 19.73 32.40 11.64
CA ALA A 78 20.88 32.84 12.44
C ALA A 78 20.47 33.57 13.73
N ASN A 79 19.31 34.25 13.72
CA ASN A 79 18.80 35.06 14.82
C ASN A 79 17.88 34.28 15.77
N ILE A 80 17.50 33.05 15.40
CA ILE A 80 16.69 32.16 16.25
C ILE A 80 17.56 31.61 17.40
N PRO A 81 17.05 31.60 18.65
CA PRO A 81 17.79 31.07 19.80
C PRO A 81 18.27 29.63 19.60
N ARG A 82 19.49 29.32 20.06
CA ARG A 82 20.08 27.97 19.99
C ARG A 82 20.47 27.50 21.40
N PRO A 83 19.84 26.44 21.96
CA PRO A 83 18.74 25.65 21.41
C PRO A 83 17.34 26.28 21.64
N VAL A 84 16.39 26.04 20.72
CA VAL A 84 14.98 26.41 20.91
C VAL A 84 14.33 25.52 21.96
N VAL A 85 14.59 24.20 21.91
CA VAL A 85 14.11 23.19 22.86
C VAL A 85 15.34 22.49 23.45
N GLY A 86 15.43 22.39 24.77
CA GLY A 86 16.54 21.73 25.44
C GLY A 86 16.59 20.23 25.11
N GLY A 87 17.81 19.70 24.94
CA GLY A 87 18.03 18.28 24.66
C GLY A 87 17.90 17.84 23.20
N ILE A 88 17.63 18.77 22.27
CA ILE A 88 17.64 18.54 20.82
C ILE A 88 18.31 19.73 20.10
N THR A 89 19.01 19.48 18.99
CA THR A 89 19.57 20.56 18.18
C THR A 89 18.47 21.24 17.36
N ASN A 90 18.66 22.50 16.98
CA ASN A 90 17.67 23.20 16.14
C ASN A 90 17.51 22.50 14.78
N GLU A 91 18.58 21.97 14.18
CA GLU A 91 18.51 21.28 12.89
C GLU A 91 17.71 19.97 12.98
N ASP A 92 17.89 19.19 14.04
CA ASP A 92 17.11 17.98 14.29
C ASP A 92 15.63 18.32 14.58
N LEU A 93 15.39 19.39 15.34
CA LEU A 93 14.04 19.92 15.60
C LEU A 93 13.35 20.34 14.30
N TRP A 94 14.04 21.07 13.43
CA TRP A 94 13.50 21.47 12.12
C TRP A 94 13.22 20.28 11.22
N THR A 95 14.12 19.30 11.20
CA THR A 95 13.90 18.05 10.47
C THR A 95 12.65 17.34 10.98
N LEU A 96 12.48 17.26 12.30
CA LEU A 96 11.33 16.63 12.93
C LEU A 96 10.02 17.35 12.59
N VAL A 97 9.99 18.67 12.71
CA VAL A 97 8.80 19.50 12.39
C VAL A 97 8.49 19.47 10.89
N ARG A 98 9.49 19.55 10.00
CA ARG A 98 9.27 19.41 8.54
C ARG A 98 8.66 18.07 8.19
N ARG A 99 9.17 16.99 8.78
CA ARG A 99 8.63 15.63 8.57
C ARG A 99 7.23 15.49 9.15
N PHE A 100 6.96 16.04 10.33
CA PHE A 100 5.62 16.12 10.90
C PHE A 100 4.64 16.86 9.98
N ASN A 101 5.03 18.03 9.47
CA ASN A 101 4.20 18.83 8.56
C ASN A 101 3.86 18.10 7.26
N LYS A 102 4.81 17.30 6.75
CA LYS A 102 4.63 16.43 5.56
C LYS A 102 3.84 15.15 5.84
N GLN A 103 3.71 14.75 7.09
CA GLN A 103 3.02 13.51 7.47
C GLN A 103 1.59 13.81 7.91
N VAL A 104 1.40 14.69 8.89
CA VAL A 104 0.08 14.92 9.50
C VAL A 104 -0.71 15.95 8.70
N PHE A 105 -1.78 15.48 8.05
CA PHE A 105 -2.67 16.31 7.22
C PHE A 105 -4.09 16.43 7.77
N HIS A 106 -4.59 15.40 8.43
CA HIS A 106 -5.95 15.33 8.96
C HIS A 106 -5.92 14.59 10.29
N VAL A 107 -6.59 15.15 11.28
CA VAL A 107 -6.63 14.65 12.65
C VAL A 107 -8.01 14.89 13.24
N ARG A 108 -8.42 13.97 14.11
CA ARG A 108 -9.70 13.98 14.80
C ARG A 108 -9.51 13.81 16.30
N SER A 109 -10.39 14.41 17.09
CA SER A 109 -10.35 14.34 18.54
C SER A 109 -10.91 12.99 19.04
N ILE A 110 -10.26 12.42 20.05
CA ILE A 110 -10.71 11.18 20.71
C ILE A 110 -11.01 11.47 22.19
N GLU A 111 -12.04 10.84 22.72
CA GLU A 111 -12.47 11.00 24.12
C GLU A 111 -11.79 9.99 25.06
N VAL A 112 -11.42 8.82 24.55
CA VAL A 112 -10.79 7.75 25.34
C VAL A 112 -9.28 7.72 25.11
N PRO A 113 -8.44 7.73 26.16
CA PRO A 113 -7.00 7.66 25.98
C PRO A 113 -6.58 6.32 25.36
N PRO A 114 -5.62 6.33 24.42
CA PRO A 114 -5.14 5.12 23.78
C PRO A 114 -4.33 4.25 24.75
N LEU A 115 -4.34 2.93 24.54
CA LEU A 115 -3.65 1.94 25.40
C LEU A 115 -2.14 2.19 25.59
N GLY A 116 -1.49 2.80 24.60
CA GLY A 116 -0.07 3.18 24.62
C GLY A 116 0.23 4.47 25.39
N ASP A 117 -0.78 5.10 26.00
CA ASP A 117 -0.79 6.38 26.72
C ASP A 117 -0.36 7.62 25.90
N LEU A 118 -0.01 7.46 24.62
CA LEU A 118 0.33 8.55 23.69
C LEU A 118 -0.71 8.65 22.58
N ASP A 119 -1.23 9.86 22.36
CA ASP A 119 -2.14 10.21 21.26
C ASP A 119 -1.37 10.34 19.93
N MET A 120 -2.03 10.78 18.86
CA MET A 120 -1.52 10.82 17.47
C MET A 120 -1.19 9.43 16.90
N ASN A 121 -1.99 8.42 17.26
CA ASN A 121 -1.94 7.12 16.57
C ASN A 121 -2.76 7.19 15.28
N ILE A 122 -2.39 6.35 14.31
CA ILE A 122 -3.15 6.19 13.07
C ILE A 122 -4.45 5.43 13.39
N ALA A 123 -5.59 5.91 12.87
CA ALA A 123 -6.90 5.29 13.11
C ALA A 123 -7.01 3.87 12.51
N ASP A 124 -7.68 2.95 13.22
CA ASP A 124 -7.83 1.53 12.83
C ASP A 124 -8.77 1.35 11.60
N ASP A 125 -9.70 2.29 11.36
CA ASP A 125 -10.77 2.24 10.35
C ASP A 125 -10.48 3.04 9.06
N GLU A 126 -9.21 3.35 8.82
CA GLU A 126 -8.77 4.29 7.79
C GLU A 126 -8.93 3.80 6.32
N GLU A 127 -9.31 4.70 5.41
CA GLU A 127 -9.28 4.50 3.95
C GLU A 127 -7.97 5.05 3.34
N PHE A 128 -7.22 4.20 2.63
CA PHE A 128 -5.90 4.55 2.08
C PHE A 128 -5.98 5.41 0.80
N SER A 129 -5.11 6.42 0.69
CA SER A 129 -4.93 7.27 -0.50
C SER A 129 -3.55 7.07 -1.18
N PRO A 130 -3.40 7.38 -2.48
CA PRO A 130 -2.11 7.30 -3.19
C PRO A 130 -1.02 8.20 -2.58
N ASP A 131 -1.40 9.39 -2.11
CA ASP A 131 -0.47 10.32 -1.47
C ASP A 131 0.03 9.76 -0.13
N LYS A 132 -0.81 9.01 0.60
CA LYS A 132 -0.39 8.29 1.81
C LYS A 132 0.58 7.17 1.49
N LEU A 133 0.31 6.36 0.45
CA LEU A 133 1.24 5.31 0.00
C LEU A 133 2.62 5.92 -0.29
N ARG A 134 2.66 7.03 -1.03
CA ARG A 134 3.89 7.78 -1.27
C ARG A 134 4.56 8.22 0.02
N ALA A 135 3.83 8.89 0.92
CA ALA A 135 4.38 9.39 2.19
C ALA A 135 4.93 8.25 3.07
N GLN A 136 4.25 7.10 3.13
CA GLN A 136 4.71 5.93 3.88
C GLN A 136 5.94 5.26 3.24
N LEU A 137 6.03 5.22 1.91
CA LEU A 137 7.24 4.75 1.21
C LEU A 137 8.43 5.71 1.41
N GLU A 138 8.18 7.03 1.40
CA GLU A 138 9.20 8.02 1.74
C GLU A 138 9.67 7.82 3.19
N ARG A 139 8.75 7.60 4.15
CA ARG A 139 9.10 7.27 5.56
C ARG A 139 9.89 5.97 5.67
N LEU A 140 9.46 4.90 4.99
CA LEU A 140 10.14 3.61 4.96
C LEU A 140 11.60 3.77 4.50
N TYR A 141 11.82 4.58 3.46
CA TYR A 141 13.16 4.88 2.98
C TYR A 141 13.99 5.61 4.04
N MET A 142 13.47 6.73 4.54
CA MET A 142 14.19 7.62 5.47
C MET A 142 14.53 6.95 6.81
N VAL A 143 13.68 6.04 7.29
CA VAL A 143 13.79 5.45 8.63
C VAL A 143 14.41 4.05 8.59
N VAL A 144 13.92 3.17 7.72
CA VAL A 144 14.30 1.75 7.72
C VAL A 144 15.45 1.50 6.75
N ILE A 145 15.33 1.95 5.50
CA ILE A 145 16.33 1.64 4.45
C ILE A 145 17.68 2.27 4.76
N THR A 146 17.72 3.55 5.15
CA THR A 146 18.95 4.24 5.57
C THR A 146 19.62 3.54 6.76
N SER A 147 18.84 3.14 7.78
CA SER A 147 19.34 2.42 8.97
C SER A 147 19.94 1.06 8.62
N LEU A 148 19.26 0.28 7.77
CA LEU A 148 19.76 -1.02 7.30
C LEU A 148 21.01 -0.87 6.43
N PHE A 149 21.04 0.17 5.61
CA PHE A 149 22.20 0.48 4.78
C PHE A 149 23.42 0.84 5.63
N ALA A 150 23.24 1.69 6.66
CA ALA A 150 24.29 2.02 7.62
C ALA A 150 24.80 0.78 8.37
N LEU A 151 23.89 -0.10 8.83
CA LEU A 151 24.25 -1.38 9.44
C LEU A 151 25.10 -2.24 8.50
N TRP A 152 24.68 -2.36 7.23
CA TRP A 152 25.43 -3.09 6.22
C TRP A 152 26.85 -2.53 6.03
N LYS A 153 27.01 -1.20 6.01
CA LYS A 153 28.35 -0.57 5.95
C LYS A 153 29.22 -0.96 7.13
N HIS A 154 28.69 -1.01 8.35
CA HIS A 154 29.46 -1.46 9.51
C HIS A 154 29.89 -2.94 9.39
N VAL A 155 29.01 -3.81 8.88
CA VAL A 155 29.34 -5.23 8.63
C VAL A 155 30.48 -5.36 7.61
N VAL A 156 30.40 -4.63 6.50
CA VAL A 156 31.44 -4.65 5.46
C VAL A 156 32.77 -4.11 6.01
N ARG A 157 32.75 -3.02 6.79
CA ARG A 157 33.95 -2.45 7.44
C ARG A 157 34.59 -3.42 8.44
N LEU A 158 33.80 -4.20 9.17
CA LEU A 158 34.33 -5.24 10.07
C LEU A 158 34.99 -6.38 9.27
N ARG A 159 34.38 -6.80 8.16
CA ARG A 159 34.89 -7.88 7.29
C ARG A 159 36.15 -7.50 6.49
N SER A 160 36.36 -6.21 6.21
CA SER A 160 37.47 -5.76 5.35
C SER A 160 38.84 -5.72 6.03
N TRP A 161 38.92 -5.88 7.35
CA TRP A 161 40.15 -5.80 8.16
C TRP A 161 40.97 -4.49 8.04
N ARG A 162 40.44 -3.46 7.37
CA ARG A 162 41.09 -2.15 7.28
C ARG A 162 41.20 -1.48 8.64
N GLU A 163 40.19 -1.68 9.51
CA GLU A 163 40.19 -1.26 10.91
C GLU A 163 40.74 -2.35 11.82
N ARG A 164 42.03 -2.71 11.64
CA ARG A 164 42.65 -3.89 12.26
C ARG A 164 42.39 -4.03 13.75
N ARG A 165 42.52 -2.95 14.54
CA ARG A 165 42.32 -2.97 16.00
C ARG A 165 40.88 -3.34 16.38
N ARG A 166 39.89 -2.79 15.68
CA ARG A 166 38.47 -3.07 15.93
C ARG A 166 38.15 -4.49 15.50
N THR A 167 38.49 -4.86 14.27
CA THR A 167 38.22 -6.20 13.74
C THR A 167 38.92 -7.29 14.56
N SER A 168 40.17 -7.07 15.00
CA SER A 168 40.89 -8.04 15.84
C SER A 168 40.25 -8.18 17.22
N ALA A 169 39.73 -7.11 17.81
CA ALA A 169 39.02 -7.17 19.08
C ALA A 169 37.71 -7.97 18.97
N PHE A 170 36.89 -7.68 17.94
CA PHE A 170 35.66 -8.45 17.67
C PHE A 170 35.97 -9.92 17.40
N LEU A 171 37.01 -10.22 16.60
CA LEU A 171 37.42 -11.59 16.34
C LEU A 171 37.91 -12.29 17.62
N ALA A 172 38.73 -11.62 18.45
CA ALA A 172 39.26 -12.21 19.67
C ALA A 172 38.14 -12.54 20.66
N VAL A 173 37.19 -11.63 20.88
CA VAL A 173 36.01 -11.87 21.72
C VAL A 173 35.16 -12.99 21.15
N TYR A 174 34.89 -12.98 19.84
CA TYR A 174 34.13 -14.05 19.18
C TYR A 174 34.83 -15.41 19.32
N THR A 175 36.15 -15.46 19.09
CA THR A 175 36.94 -16.71 19.16
C THR A 175 36.97 -17.25 20.58
N ALA A 176 37.15 -16.38 21.58
CA ALA A 176 37.10 -16.78 22.98
C ALA A 176 35.70 -17.30 23.36
N ALA A 177 34.64 -16.59 22.97
CA ALA A 177 33.26 -17.02 23.20
C ALA A 177 32.95 -18.34 22.49
N TRP A 178 33.46 -18.54 21.27
CA TRP A 178 33.30 -19.77 20.52
C TRP A 178 34.05 -20.94 21.16
N LEU A 179 35.30 -20.76 21.56
CA LEU A 179 36.10 -21.78 22.25
C LEU A 179 35.50 -22.21 23.59
N LEU A 180 34.89 -21.27 24.31
CA LEU A 180 34.24 -21.54 25.61
C LEU A 180 32.77 -21.97 25.48
N ASN A 181 32.24 -22.10 24.25
CA ASN A 181 30.81 -22.38 23.99
C ASN A 181 29.85 -21.37 24.64
N MET A 182 30.26 -20.09 24.69
CA MET A 182 29.54 -18.96 25.29
C MET A 182 29.11 -17.92 24.26
N VAL A 183 28.92 -18.30 22.99
CA VAL A 183 28.56 -17.37 21.90
C VAL A 183 27.24 -16.64 22.19
N ILE A 184 26.18 -17.38 22.58
CA ILE A 184 24.86 -16.79 22.87
C ILE A 184 24.88 -15.89 24.13
N PRO A 185 25.47 -16.31 25.27
CA PRO A 185 25.69 -15.42 26.41
C PRO A 185 26.48 -14.16 26.05
N THR A 186 27.53 -14.29 25.25
CA THR A 186 28.38 -13.14 24.85
C THR A 186 27.61 -12.18 23.96
N LEU A 187 26.83 -12.69 23.00
CA LEU A 187 26.01 -11.86 22.10
C LEU A 187 24.90 -11.12 22.86
N THR A 188 24.19 -11.81 23.75
CA THR A 188 23.12 -11.20 24.55
C THR A 188 23.66 -10.22 25.58
N ALA A 189 24.81 -10.51 26.21
CA ALA A 189 25.55 -9.55 27.04
C ALA A 189 25.99 -8.31 26.25
N PHE A 190 26.50 -8.51 25.04
CA PHE A 190 26.87 -7.40 24.16
C PHE A 190 25.67 -6.52 23.81
N LEU A 191 24.51 -7.11 23.48
CA LEU A 191 23.26 -6.36 23.26
C LEU A 191 22.83 -5.60 24.53
N LEU A 192 22.92 -6.21 25.72
CA LEU A 192 22.63 -5.54 26.99
C LEU A 192 23.54 -4.32 27.21
N VAL A 193 24.84 -4.44 26.91
CA VAL A 193 25.80 -3.33 27.01
C VAL A 193 25.42 -2.21 26.03
N LEU A 194 25.07 -2.53 24.79
CA LEU A 194 24.63 -1.54 23.81
C LEU A 194 23.32 -0.82 24.23
N VAL A 195 22.39 -1.53 24.88
CA VAL A 195 21.12 -0.96 25.35
C VAL A 195 21.34 -0.09 26.60
N LEU A 196 22.03 -0.61 27.61
CA LEU A 196 22.17 0.02 28.94
C LEU A 196 23.28 1.08 28.99
N HIS A 197 24.32 0.97 28.17
CA HIS A 197 25.46 1.89 28.16
C HIS A 197 25.66 2.53 26.77
N PRO A 198 24.91 3.61 26.43
CA PRO A 198 24.98 4.25 25.12
C PRO A 198 26.38 4.64 24.62
N PRO A 199 27.35 5.08 25.46
CA PRO A 199 28.71 5.37 24.98
C PRO A 199 29.43 4.17 24.36
N SER A 200 29.03 2.93 24.68
CA SER A 200 29.58 1.74 24.02
C SER A 200 29.25 1.69 22.53
N ARG A 201 28.14 2.31 22.08
CA ARG A 201 27.71 2.28 20.67
C ARG A 201 28.71 2.99 19.78
N SER A 202 29.13 4.21 20.13
CA SER A 202 30.13 4.96 19.36
C SER A 202 31.53 4.34 19.45
N PHE A 203 31.84 3.65 20.56
CA PHE A 203 33.08 2.90 20.70
C PHE A 203 33.12 1.65 19.81
N CYS A 204 32.06 0.85 19.82
CA CYS A 204 31.95 -0.39 19.03
C CYS A 204 31.66 -0.13 17.56
N PHE A 205 30.89 0.92 17.26
CA PHE A 205 30.44 1.33 15.93
C PHE A 205 30.73 2.82 15.73
N PRO A 206 32.00 3.21 15.49
CA PRO A 206 32.37 4.59 15.26
C PRO A 206 31.66 5.15 14.01
N PRO A 207 31.03 6.33 14.11
CA PRO A 207 30.22 6.89 13.04
C PRO A 207 31.09 7.15 11.80
N ALA A 208 30.55 6.81 10.63
CA ALA A 208 31.14 7.16 9.35
C ALA A 208 30.02 7.38 8.33
N PRO A 209 30.09 8.43 7.49
CA PRO A 209 29.09 8.69 6.46
C PRO A 209 28.92 7.48 5.53
N PRO A 210 27.70 6.92 5.35
CA PRO A 210 27.49 5.72 4.55
C PRO A 210 27.91 5.87 3.09
N ALA A 211 27.79 7.08 2.53
CA ALA A 211 28.19 7.43 1.17
C ALA A 211 29.70 7.29 0.92
N LEU A 212 30.52 7.51 1.96
CA LEU A 212 31.98 7.45 1.90
C LEU A 212 32.53 6.02 1.96
N ILE A 213 31.71 5.03 2.31
CA ILE A 213 32.16 3.64 2.51
C ILE A 213 31.82 2.79 1.28
N ASP A 214 32.80 2.08 0.74
CA ASP A 214 32.56 1.13 -0.35
C ASP A 214 31.85 -0.14 0.15
N SER A 215 30.77 -0.52 -0.53
CA SER A 215 29.96 -1.69 -0.17
C SER A 215 30.68 -3.02 -0.42
N LYS A 216 31.72 -3.05 -1.26
CA LYS A 216 32.45 -4.28 -1.60
C LYS A 216 33.75 -4.42 -0.79
N SER A 217 34.58 -3.37 -0.78
CA SER A 217 35.89 -3.40 -0.15
C SER A 217 35.90 -2.95 1.31
N GLY A 218 34.85 -2.26 1.79
CA GLY A 218 34.81 -1.65 3.12
C GLY A 218 35.86 -0.55 3.32
N GLY A 219 36.48 -0.09 2.23
CA GLY A 219 37.38 1.06 2.20
C GLY A 219 36.62 2.36 1.92
N VAL A 220 37.38 3.43 1.74
CA VAL A 220 36.84 4.75 1.39
C VAL A 220 36.57 4.80 -0.11
N LYS A 221 35.40 5.30 -0.51
CA LYS A 221 35.07 5.60 -1.90
C LYS A 221 34.60 7.04 -2.02
N LYS A 222 34.69 7.59 -3.23
CA LYS A 222 34.03 8.86 -3.55
C LYS A 222 32.51 8.68 -3.44
N PRO A 223 31.80 9.64 -2.82
CA PRO A 223 30.35 9.62 -2.74
C PRO A 223 29.71 9.55 -4.14
N PRO A 224 28.63 8.78 -4.32
CA PRO A 224 27.90 8.73 -5.60
C PRO A 224 27.46 10.11 -6.12
N ALA A 225 27.18 11.07 -5.23
CA ALA A 225 26.82 12.43 -5.61
C ALA A 225 28.01 13.31 -6.09
N GLY A 226 29.24 12.78 -6.08
CA GLY A 226 30.46 13.50 -6.48
C GLY A 226 31.02 14.46 -5.43
N VAL A 227 30.31 14.67 -4.32
CA VAL A 227 30.73 15.42 -3.13
C VAL A 227 30.11 14.79 -1.88
N LEU A 228 30.76 14.93 -0.72
CA LEU A 228 30.19 14.52 0.57
C LEU A 228 29.50 15.73 1.22
N ALA A 229 28.33 16.09 0.72
CA ALA A 229 27.62 17.29 1.14
C ALA A 229 26.54 17.01 2.22
N SER A 230 26.31 15.75 2.56
CA SER A 230 25.53 15.30 3.72
C SER A 230 26.13 14.03 4.33
N ASP A 231 25.96 13.84 5.63
CA ASP A 231 26.58 12.73 6.38
C ASP A 231 25.66 11.51 6.57
N ASP A 232 24.34 11.71 6.44
CA ASP A 232 23.30 10.72 6.70
C ASP A 232 22.70 10.09 5.43
N SER A 233 22.84 10.76 4.29
CA SER A 233 22.34 10.27 2.99
C SER A 233 23.16 9.11 2.43
N ILE A 234 22.52 8.30 1.59
CA ILE A 234 23.17 7.12 0.98
C ILE A 234 24.14 7.55 -0.12
N THR A 235 23.84 8.65 -0.82
CA THR A 235 24.62 9.15 -1.96
C THR A 235 25.60 10.26 -1.62
N GLY A 236 25.44 10.92 -0.47
CA GLY A 236 26.20 12.11 -0.08
C GLY A 236 25.64 13.41 -0.70
N ALA A 237 24.39 13.39 -1.17
CA ALA A 237 23.78 14.50 -1.91
C ALA A 237 23.82 15.84 -1.16
N PRO A 238 23.92 16.98 -1.88
CA PRO A 238 23.86 18.30 -1.27
C PRO A 238 22.54 18.62 -0.59
N GLU A 239 22.62 19.26 0.57
CA GLU A 239 21.47 19.79 1.32
C GLU A 239 21.73 21.22 1.80
N LYS A 240 20.65 21.97 2.03
CA LYS A 240 20.73 23.32 2.62
C LYS A 240 20.47 23.27 4.10
N HIS A 241 19.51 22.45 4.49
CA HIS A 241 19.17 22.15 5.87
C HIS A 241 19.35 20.64 6.11
N GLN A 242 19.76 20.29 7.32
CA GLN A 242 20.05 18.91 7.68
C GLN A 242 18.87 17.98 7.35
N GLY A 243 19.13 16.83 6.74
CA GLY A 243 18.14 15.81 6.42
C GLY A 243 17.32 16.06 5.14
N GLU A 244 17.52 17.18 4.43
CA GLU A 244 16.89 17.41 3.13
C GLU A 244 17.44 16.48 2.05
N ALA A 245 18.73 16.11 2.12
CA ALA A 245 19.33 15.18 1.16
C ALA A 245 18.60 13.83 1.19
N VAL A 246 18.37 13.29 2.38
CA VAL A 246 17.64 12.01 2.57
C VAL A 246 16.19 12.12 2.12
N GLU A 247 15.53 13.26 2.36
CA GLU A 247 14.16 13.51 1.89
C GLU A 247 14.08 13.57 0.36
N LEU A 248 15.09 14.14 -0.30
CA LEU A 248 15.20 14.18 -1.76
C LEU A 248 15.51 12.80 -2.35
N GLU A 249 16.37 12.01 -1.70
CA GLU A 249 16.64 10.61 -2.08
C GLU A 249 15.37 9.76 -1.98
N ALA A 250 14.64 9.86 -0.86
CA ALA A 250 13.38 9.15 -0.64
C ALA A 250 12.34 9.52 -1.71
N ARG A 251 12.19 10.82 -2.00
CA ARG A 251 11.31 11.31 -3.07
C ARG A 251 11.71 10.78 -4.44
N SER A 252 13.01 10.77 -4.74
CA SER A 252 13.55 10.26 -6.00
C SER A 252 13.33 8.75 -6.11
N PHE A 253 13.54 7.99 -5.04
CA PHE A 253 13.27 6.55 -4.97
C PHE A 253 11.80 6.25 -5.30
N VAL A 254 10.86 6.94 -4.64
CA VAL A 254 9.43 6.76 -4.94
C VAL A 254 9.07 7.20 -6.35
N ASN A 255 9.65 8.30 -6.83
CA ASN A 255 9.47 8.76 -8.21
C ASN A 255 10.03 7.76 -9.22
N SER A 256 11.15 7.10 -8.95
CA SER A 256 11.73 6.08 -9.83
C SER A 256 10.87 4.83 -9.89
N ILE A 257 10.27 4.39 -8.78
CA ILE A 257 9.26 3.32 -8.78
C ILE A 257 8.06 3.74 -9.61
N SER A 258 7.54 4.95 -9.40
CA SER A 258 6.44 5.50 -10.19
C SER A 258 6.81 5.63 -11.66
N THR A 259 8.03 6.01 -12.00
CA THR A 259 8.50 6.19 -13.37
C THR A 259 8.72 4.85 -14.04
N LEU A 260 9.21 3.83 -13.34
CA LEU A 260 9.31 2.46 -13.85
C LEU A 260 7.91 1.89 -14.19
N VAL A 261 6.91 2.23 -13.37
CA VAL A 261 5.49 1.91 -13.61
C VAL A 261 4.87 2.77 -14.74
N MET A 262 5.32 4.02 -14.92
CA MET A 262 4.86 4.90 -16.01
C MET A 262 5.55 4.63 -17.35
N SER A 263 6.84 4.25 -17.36
CA SER A 263 7.60 3.91 -18.56
C SER A 263 7.24 2.54 -19.12
N THR A 264 6.66 1.68 -18.29
CA THR A 264 6.01 0.44 -18.73
C THR A 264 4.61 0.71 -19.30
N ALA A 265 4.02 1.90 -19.05
CA ALA A 265 2.72 2.32 -19.57
C ALA A 265 2.78 3.27 -20.79
N VAL A 266 3.88 3.99 -21.00
CA VAL A 266 4.08 4.87 -22.17
C VAL A 266 5.04 4.21 -23.17
N GLY A 267 4.47 3.64 -24.24
CA GLY A 267 5.23 3.14 -25.38
C GLY A 267 6.13 4.22 -25.99
N LYS A 268 7.38 3.85 -26.28
CA LYS A 268 8.39 4.69 -26.93
C LYS A 268 7.87 5.35 -28.22
N ASP A 269 7.95 6.67 -28.31
CA ASP A 269 8.24 7.35 -29.57
C ASP A 269 8.97 8.70 -29.32
N PRO A 270 10.22 8.88 -29.78
CA PRO A 270 11.02 10.08 -29.51
C PRO A 270 11.02 11.09 -30.67
N GLN A 271 9.85 11.43 -31.24
CA GLN A 271 9.75 12.49 -32.26
C GLN A 271 8.34 13.12 -32.31
N ALA A 272 8.14 14.20 -31.56
CA ALA A 272 6.99 15.11 -31.78
C ALA A 272 7.38 16.56 -31.43
N ASP A 273 6.93 17.48 -32.27
CA ASP A 273 7.27 18.91 -32.40
C ASP A 273 6.96 19.78 -31.15
N PRO A 274 7.66 20.91 -30.94
CA PRO A 274 7.50 21.78 -29.78
C PRO A 274 6.42 22.85 -30.01
N GLN A 275 5.14 22.46 -30.06
CA GLN A 275 4.01 23.42 -30.02
C GLN A 275 2.81 22.84 -29.27
N SER A 276 2.84 22.86 -27.94
CA SER A 276 1.63 22.83 -27.09
C SER A 276 1.97 23.17 -25.64
N GLU A 277 2.39 24.41 -25.41
CA GLU A 277 2.38 25.01 -24.08
C GLU A 277 1.00 25.61 -23.81
N ASP A 278 0.17 24.95 -23.00
CA ASP A 278 -0.63 25.57 -21.93
C ASP A 278 -1.44 24.49 -21.21
N ARG A 279 -1.00 24.05 -20.02
CA ARG A 279 -1.78 23.39 -18.95
C ARG A 279 -0.82 22.69 -17.99
N THR A 280 -0.94 22.98 -16.71
CA THR A 280 -0.07 22.45 -15.66
C THR A 280 -0.89 21.52 -14.77
N PRO A 281 -0.85 20.18 -14.96
CA PRO A 281 -1.80 19.28 -14.31
C PRO A 281 -1.33 18.79 -12.94
N ASP A 282 -2.33 18.54 -12.10
CA ASP A 282 -2.27 17.95 -10.77
C ASP A 282 -2.11 16.42 -10.90
N PRO A 283 -1.23 15.76 -10.13
CA PRO A 283 -0.99 14.31 -10.23
C PRO A 283 -2.20 13.41 -9.98
N THR A 284 -3.27 13.88 -9.34
CA THR A 284 -4.50 13.08 -9.15
C THR A 284 -5.38 13.07 -10.41
N ASP A 285 -5.26 14.09 -11.27
CA ASP A 285 -6.01 14.19 -12.53
C ASP A 285 -5.19 13.70 -13.73
N LEU A 286 -3.92 13.31 -13.55
CA LEU A 286 -3.02 12.97 -14.66
C LEU A 286 -3.50 11.78 -15.51
N THR A 287 -4.31 10.87 -14.96
CA THR A 287 -4.92 9.77 -15.73
C THR A 287 -6.23 10.17 -16.41
N ALA A 288 -6.93 11.18 -15.88
CA ALA A 288 -8.16 11.73 -16.43
C ALA A 288 -7.87 12.78 -17.51
N ASP A 289 -6.93 13.69 -17.26
CA ASP A 289 -6.50 14.77 -18.16
C ASP A 289 -5.75 14.25 -19.38
N VAL A 290 -5.00 13.14 -19.29
CA VAL A 290 -4.35 12.52 -20.46
C VAL A 290 -5.38 11.84 -21.37
N ALA A 291 -6.47 11.30 -20.80
CA ALA A 291 -7.60 10.78 -21.56
C ALA A 291 -8.48 11.90 -22.14
N GLU A 292 -8.75 12.96 -21.36
CA GLU A 292 -9.57 14.11 -21.78
C GLU A 292 -8.84 15.03 -22.77
N ALA A 293 -7.51 15.14 -22.68
CA ALA A 293 -6.69 15.81 -23.69
C ALA A 293 -6.67 15.02 -25.01
N ARG A 294 -6.69 13.69 -24.95
CA ARG A 294 -6.83 12.81 -26.14
C ARG A 294 -8.20 12.98 -26.81
N ASP A 295 -9.28 13.00 -26.03
CA ASP A 295 -10.65 13.17 -26.54
C ASP A 295 -10.88 14.58 -27.14
N LYS A 296 -10.29 15.63 -26.55
CA LYS A 296 -10.35 17.01 -27.11
C LYS A 296 -9.56 17.17 -28.40
N THR A 297 -8.44 16.45 -28.57
CA THR A 297 -7.70 16.44 -29.85
C THR A 297 -8.39 15.63 -30.96
N MET A 298 -9.38 14.79 -30.63
CA MET A 298 -10.15 13.99 -31.59
C MET A 298 -11.58 14.49 -31.80
N GLY A 299 -11.97 15.63 -31.22
CA GLY A 299 -13.21 16.33 -31.55
C GLY A 299 -14.50 15.67 -31.04
N HIS A 300 -14.45 14.82 -30.02
CA HIS A 300 -15.65 14.20 -29.45
C HIS A 300 -16.17 14.92 -28.19
N GLU A 301 -17.48 15.20 -28.15
CA GLU A 301 -18.17 15.79 -26.99
C GLU A 301 -18.29 14.77 -25.83
N THR A 302 -17.96 15.20 -24.62
CA THR A 302 -17.91 14.35 -23.41
C THR A 302 -19.31 14.11 -22.81
N ASN A 303 -19.73 12.85 -22.71
CA ASN A 303 -21.02 12.43 -22.13
C ASN A 303 -20.87 11.93 -20.67
N VAL A 304 -21.83 12.28 -19.81
CA VAL A 304 -21.71 12.31 -18.32
C VAL A 304 -21.63 10.93 -17.65
N ASP A 305 -22.02 9.84 -18.32
CA ASP A 305 -22.13 8.52 -17.71
C ASP A 305 -20.80 7.75 -17.51
N HIS A 306 -19.72 8.11 -18.22
CA HIS A 306 -18.40 7.47 -18.06
C HIS A 306 -17.70 7.77 -16.72
N ASN A 307 -18.23 8.71 -15.92
CA ASN A 307 -17.64 9.09 -14.63
C ASN A 307 -18.17 8.26 -13.45
N ARG A 308 -19.27 7.50 -13.62
CA ARG A 308 -19.95 6.78 -12.53
C ARG A 308 -19.32 5.43 -12.14
N THR A 309 -18.51 4.82 -13.00
CA THR A 309 -17.91 3.48 -12.76
C THR A 309 -16.47 3.49 -12.23
N LYS A 310 -15.81 4.65 -12.17
CA LYS A 310 -14.41 4.77 -11.71
C LYS A 310 -14.26 4.68 -10.18
N ALA A 311 -15.21 5.25 -9.45
CA ALA A 311 -15.15 5.29 -7.98
C ALA A 311 -15.28 3.92 -7.29
N PRO A 312 -16.20 3.02 -7.69
CA PRO A 312 -16.37 1.72 -7.01
C PRO A 312 -15.17 0.78 -7.18
N VAL A 313 -14.54 0.77 -8.37
CA VAL A 313 -13.39 -0.09 -8.68
C VAL A 313 -12.13 0.36 -7.93
N SER A 314 -11.90 1.67 -7.85
CA SER A 314 -10.83 2.24 -7.03
C SER A 314 -10.95 1.78 -5.56
N ARG A 315 -12.15 1.88 -4.97
CA ARG A 315 -12.38 1.47 -3.57
C ARG A 315 -12.04 -0.02 -3.32
N ALA A 316 -12.48 -0.92 -4.20
CA ALA A 316 -12.23 -2.35 -4.03
C ALA A 316 -10.74 -2.74 -4.06
N VAL A 317 -9.93 -2.05 -4.88
CA VAL A 317 -8.47 -2.23 -4.93
C VAL A 317 -7.81 -1.72 -3.64
N TRP A 318 -8.23 -0.56 -3.15
CA TRP A 318 -7.73 0.01 -1.90
C TRP A 318 -8.13 -0.83 -0.68
N ASP A 319 -9.30 -1.46 -0.69
CA ASP A 319 -9.76 -2.34 0.39
C ASP A 319 -8.92 -3.62 0.53
N LYS A 320 -8.52 -4.26 -0.59
CA LYS A 320 -7.64 -5.44 -0.55
C LYS A 320 -6.17 -5.09 -0.27
N ALA A 321 -5.71 -3.90 -0.65
CA ALA A 321 -4.35 -3.44 -0.34
C ALA A 321 -4.17 -2.98 1.12
N ARG A 322 -5.29 -2.75 1.83
CA ARG A 322 -5.34 -2.20 3.20
C ARG A 322 -4.46 -2.98 4.20
N PRO A 323 -4.52 -4.32 4.31
CA PRO A 323 -3.74 -5.06 5.32
C PRO A 323 -2.21 -4.96 5.10
N THR A 324 -1.76 -5.07 3.86
CA THR A 324 -0.34 -4.95 3.49
C THR A 324 0.19 -3.55 3.82
N MET A 325 -0.63 -2.54 3.62
CA MET A 325 -0.26 -1.16 3.89
C MET A 325 -0.24 -0.80 5.38
N HIS A 326 -1.16 -1.35 6.18
CA HIS A 326 -1.06 -1.28 7.65
C HIS A 326 0.20 -1.97 8.15
N MET A 327 0.56 -3.13 7.60
CA MET A 327 1.81 -3.82 7.95
C MET A 327 3.06 -2.96 7.69
N VAL A 328 3.12 -2.23 6.57
CA VAL A 328 4.23 -1.30 6.28
C VAL A 328 4.26 -0.13 7.28
N ALA A 329 3.10 0.47 7.58
CA ALA A 329 3.01 1.56 8.54
C ALA A 329 3.42 1.10 9.96
N ASP A 330 2.90 -0.04 10.42
CA ASP A 330 3.21 -0.63 11.72
C ASP A 330 4.70 -1.01 11.83
N LEU A 331 5.31 -1.51 10.75
CA LEU A 331 6.74 -1.79 10.69
C LEU A 331 7.56 -0.50 10.86
N VAL A 332 7.23 0.56 10.11
CA VAL A 332 7.93 1.85 10.18
C VAL A 332 7.77 2.46 11.57
N ASP A 333 6.56 2.50 12.12
CA ASP A 333 6.28 3.04 13.45
C ASP A 333 7.00 2.25 14.55
N THR A 334 7.04 0.92 14.43
CA THR A 334 7.79 0.06 15.35
C THR A 334 9.29 0.34 15.26
N TRP A 335 9.83 0.56 14.05
CA TRP A 335 11.23 0.91 13.85
C TRP A 335 11.60 2.28 14.45
N GLU A 336 10.74 3.29 14.26
CA GLU A 336 10.90 4.61 14.90
C GLU A 336 10.89 4.48 16.43
N ARG A 337 9.92 3.75 16.99
CA ARG A 337 9.83 3.53 18.43
C ARG A 337 11.04 2.77 18.98
N MET A 338 11.57 1.78 18.27
CA MET A 338 12.82 1.10 18.65
C MET A 338 14.00 2.09 18.72
N GLY A 339 14.14 2.97 17.72
CA GLY A 339 15.15 4.02 17.72
C GLY A 339 14.99 4.99 18.90
N ASN A 340 13.77 5.46 19.12
CA ASN A 340 13.43 6.38 20.22
C ASN A 340 13.52 5.71 21.60
N ALA A 341 13.33 4.39 21.71
CA ALA A 341 13.57 3.65 22.94
C ALA A 341 15.06 3.57 23.28
N LEU A 342 15.92 3.41 22.27
CA LEU A 342 17.37 3.35 22.44
C LEU A 342 17.99 4.73 22.71
N SER A 343 17.45 5.77 22.10
CA SER A 343 17.94 7.16 22.18
C SER A 343 16.77 8.13 22.31
N ALA A 344 16.12 8.14 23.48
CA ALA A 344 14.97 9.01 23.71
C ALA A 344 15.37 10.49 23.79
N THR A 345 14.63 11.33 23.08
CA THR A 345 14.73 12.78 23.15
C THR A 345 13.89 13.31 24.32
N PRO A 346 14.42 14.22 25.16
CA PRO A 346 13.62 14.90 26.18
C PRO A 346 12.38 15.57 25.57
N PRO A 347 11.22 15.61 26.26
CA PRO A 347 11.01 15.29 27.68
C PRO A 347 10.79 13.78 27.97
N PHE A 348 10.88 12.89 26.98
CA PHE A 348 10.62 11.47 27.18
C PHE A 348 11.67 10.80 28.08
N PRO A 349 11.27 9.86 28.96
CA PRO A 349 12.18 9.25 29.92
C PRO A 349 13.24 8.40 29.21
N ARG A 350 14.52 8.72 29.39
CA ARG A 350 15.65 8.03 28.72
C ARG A 350 15.95 6.63 29.27
N ARG A 351 15.72 6.39 30.55
CA ARG A 351 16.12 5.13 31.23
C ARG A 351 15.06 4.04 31.16
N ARG A 352 13.78 4.39 31.34
CA ARG A 352 12.67 3.43 31.44
C ARG A 352 12.53 2.54 30.18
N PRO A 353 12.53 3.07 28.94
CA PRO A 353 12.46 2.25 27.73
C PRO A 353 13.67 1.32 27.58
N ARG A 354 14.88 1.79 27.88
CA ARG A 354 16.11 0.97 27.84
C ARG A 354 16.06 -0.17 28.84
N LEU A 355 15.57 0.08 30.05
CA LEU A 355 15.38 -0.96 31.06
C LEU A 355 14.32 -1.98 30.63
N ALA A 356 13.23 -1.56 29.98
CA ALA A 356 12.23 -2.46 29.43
C ALA A 356 12.82 -3.37 28.34
N LEU A 357 13.58 -2.81 27.39
CA LEU A 357 14.31 -3.59 26.38
C LEU A 357 15.32 -4.55 27.03
N ALA A 358 16.09 -4.08 28.01
CA ALA A 358 17.04 -4.91 28.73
C ALA A 358 16.35 -6.02 29.53
N ALA A 359 15.16 -5.78 30.08
CA ALA A 359 14.38 -6.78 30.82
C ALA A 359 13.88 -7.92 29.91
N VAL A 360 13.74 -7.69 28.61
CA VAL A 360 13.44 -8.74 27.63
C VAL A 360 14.69 -9.54 27.27
N ILE A 361 15.85 -8.89 27.19
CA ILE A 361 17.12 -9.53 26.85
C ILE A 361 17.74 -10.26 28.05
N ALA A 362 17.54 -9.78 29.28
CA ALA A 362 18.17 -10.32 30.48
C ALA A 362 17.78 -11.79 30.77
N PRO A 363 16.53 -12.23 30.64
CA PRO A 363 16.17 -13.65 30.75
C PRO A 363 16.84 -14.51 29.68
N LEU A 364 17.00 -14.01 28.45
CA LEU A 364 17.72 -14.71 27.38
C LEU A 364 19.20 -14.86 27.74
N PHE A 365 19.83 -13.81 28.26
CA PHE A 365 21.20 -13.86 28.76
C PHE A 365 21.35 -14.86 29.91
N LEU A 366 20.56 -14.73 30.97
CA LEU A 366 20.62 -15.60 32.14
C LEU A 366 20.36 -17.07 31.76
N GLY A 367 19.33 -17.33 30.96
CA GLY A 367 19.02 -18.67 30.47
C GLY A 367 20.16 -19.25 29.62
N SER A 368 20.74 -18.44 28.73
CA SER A 368 21.84 -18.90 27.86
C SER A 368 23.09 -19.34 28.62
N CYS A 369 23.31 -18.86 29.85
CA CYS A 369 24.42 -19.31 30.70
C CYS A 369 24.25 -20.76 31.20
N PHE A 370 23.02 -21.29 31.22
CA PHE A 370 22.71 -22.63 31.72
C PHE A 370 22.25 -23.60 30.63
N LEU A 371 21.93 -23.08 29.43
CA LEU A 371 21.46 -23.88 28.30
C LEU A 371 22.64 -24.48 27.53
N THR A 372 22.70 -25.81 27.48
CA THR A 372 23.64 -26.51 26.60
C THR A 372 23.14 -26.55 25.15
N SER A 373 24.04 -26.73 24.19
CA SER A 373 23.68 -26.91 22.78
C SER A 373 22.70 -28.07 22.56
N TYR A 374 22.82 -29.14 23.36
CA TYR A 374 21.89 -30.27 23.35
C TYR A 374 20.48 -29.87 23.79
N MET A 375 20.35 -29.14 24.89
CA MET A 375 19.05 -28.65 25.38
C MET A 375 18.40 -27.70 24.38
N MET A 376 19.20 -26.83 23.76
CA MET A 376 18.71 -25.92 22.73
C MET A 376 18.21 -26.68 21.50
N MET A 377 18.96 -27.67 21.00
CA MET A 377 18.54 -28.51 19.88
C MET A 377 17.26 -29.31 20.20
N LYS A 378 17.18 -29.93 21.39
CA LYS A 378 15.98 -30.68 21.81
C LYS A 378 14.78 -29.76 22.04
N GLY A 379 15.00 -28.58 22.60
CA GLY A 379 13.97 -27.55 22.81
C GLY A 379 13.43 -27.01 21.48
N THR A 380 14.31 -26.65 20.54
CA THR A 380 13.90 -26.23 19.19
C THR A 380 13.19 -27.36 18.46
N GLY A 381 13.69 -28.59 18.54
CA GLY A 381 13.02 -29.76 17.94
C GLY A 381 11.64 -30.01 18.54
N PHE A 382 11.48 -29.86 19.86
CA PHE A 382 10.17 -29.92 20.51
C PHE A 382 9.27 -28.76 20.06
N GLY A 383 9.77 -27.53 20.01
CA GLY A 383 9.00 -26.35 19.60
C GLY A 383 8.51 -26.45 18.16
N VAL A 384 9.37 -26.88 17.24
CA VAL A 384 8.99 -27.17 15.85
C VAL A 384 7.96 -28.30 15.83
N GLY A 385 8.23 -29.43 16.50
CA GLY A 385 7.27 -30.53 16.59
C GLY A 385 5.91 -30.10 17.16
N PHE A 386 5.88 -29.28 18.20
CA PHE A 386 4.65 -28.77 18.80
C PHE A 386 3.94 -27.76 17.92
N ALA A 387 4.65 -26.92 17.16
CA ALA A 387 4.02 -26.03 16.19
C ALA A 387 3.31 -26.82 15.06
N PHE A 388 3.91 -27.92 14.61
CA PHE A 388 3.32 -28.77 13.56
C PHE A 388 2.21 -29.70 14.08
N PHE A 389 2.41 -30.33 15.24
CA PHE A 389 1.53 -31.39 15.75
C PHE A 389 0.64 -30.94 16.93
N GLY A 390 0.84 -29.74 17.45
CA GLY A 390 0.15 -29.22 18.63
C GLY A 390 -1.12 -28.44 18.33
N ASP A 391 -1.56 -28.33 17.07
CA ASP A 391 -2.80 -27.64 16.70
C ASP A 391 -4.04 -28.08 17.53
N PRO A 392 -4.23 -29.38 17.85
CA PRO A 392 -5.33 -29.83 18.71
C PRO A 392 -5.30 -29.25 20.14
N ILE A 393 -4.17 -28.68 20.58
CA ILE A 393 -4.02 -27.98 21.86
C ILE A 393 -4.05 -26.46 21.64
N ILE A 394 -3.36 -25.97 20.61
CA ILE A 394 -3.20 -24.54 20.31
C ILE A 394 -4.55 -23.91 19.95
N THR A 395 -5.32 -24.51 19.04
CA THR A 395 -6.58 -23.93 18.56
C THR A 395 -7.63 -23.81 19.67
N PRO A 396 -7.90 -24.85 20.49
CA PRO A 396 -8.77 -24.70 21.66
C PRO A 396 -8.26 -23.71 22.70
N ALA A 397 -6.95 -23.63 22.92
CA ALA A 397 -6.35 -22.67 23.84
C ALA A 397 -6.53 -21.22 23.34
N LEU A 398 -6.30 -20.97 22.05
CA LEU A 398 -6.54 -19.66 21.44
C LEU A 398 -8.03 -19.29 21.46
N ALA A 399 -8.93 -20.24 21.23
CA ALA A 399 -10.36 -20.02 21.37
C ALA A 399 -10.76 -19.66 22.82
N PHE A 400 -10.16 -20.34 23.81
CA PHE A 400 -10.35 -20.02 25.22
C PHE A 400 -9.82 -18.63 25.57
N ILE A 401 -8.63 -18.25 25.09
CA ILE A 401 -8.04 -16.93 25.30
C ILE A 401 -8.89 -15.85 24.62
N ASN A 402 -9.32 -16.05 23.38
CA ASN A 402 -10.23 -15.13 22.68
C ASN A 402 -11.55 -14.94 23.43
N LYS A 403 -12.09 -16.01 24.02
CA LYS A 403 -13.32 -15.94 24.82
C LYS A 403 -13.13 -15.26 26.16
N THR A 404 -12.00 -15.48 26.83
CA THR A 404 -11.73 -14.99 28.19
C THR A 404 -11.16 -13.56 28.18
N TYR A 405 -10.33 -13.22 27.19
CA TYR A 405 -9.65 -11.94 27.04
C TYR A 405 -9.75 -11.45 25.58
N PRO A 406 -10.90 -10.96 25.11
CA PRO A 406 -11.13 -10.62 23.70
C PRO A 406 -10.14 -9.61 23.10
N ARG A 407 -9.48 -8.79 23.93
CA ARG A 407 -8.52 -7.76 23.52
C ARG A 407 -7.05 -8.17 23.70
N TRP A 408 -6.76 -9.44 24.00
CA TRP A 408 -5.39 -9.91 24.26
C TRP A 408 -4.41 -9.58 23.12
N GLN A 409 -4.87 -9.62 21.87
CA GLN A 409 -4.06 -9.27 20.69
C GLN A 409 -3.53 -7.83 20.77
N LYS A 410 -4.39 -6.87 21.15
CA LYS A 410 -3.98 -5.47 21.37
C LYS A 410 -2.96 -5.35 22.50
N TYR A 411 -3.03 -6.20 23.51
CA TYR A 411 -2.05 -6.26 24.60
C TYR A 411 -0.76 -7.01 24.25
N VAL A 412 -0.66 -7.70 23.11
CA VAL A 412 0.60 -8.35 22.66
C VAL A 412 1.37 -7.45 21.70
N GLU A 413 0.71 -6.47 21.08
CA GLU A 413 1.38 -5.45 20.28
C GLU A 413 2.50 -4.76 21.06
N LEU A 414 3.68 -4.63 20.43
CA LEU A 414 4.87 -4.08 21.08
C LEU A 414 4.63 -2.66 21.61
N ARG A 415 3.85 -1.85 20.89
CA ARG A 415 3.47 -0.47 21.27
C ARG A 415 2.69 -0.38 22.58
N ASN A 416 1.97 -1.44 22.96
CA ASN A 416 1.15 -1.48 24.19
C ASN A 416 1.85 -2.23 25.34
N THR A 417 3.06 -2.78 25.10
CA THR A 417 3.83 -3.57 26.08
C THR A 417 5.24 -3.02 26.27
N ILE A 418 6.23 -3.60 25.59
CA ILE A 418 7.66 -3.31 25.73
C ILE A 418 7.97 -1.86 25.34
N LEU A 419 7.24 -1.34 24.35
CA LEU A 419 7.37 0.04 23.86
C LEU A 419 6.29 0.99 24.40
N LYS A 420 5.59 0.62 25.47
CA LYS A 420 4.59 1.50 26.08
C LYS A 420 5.22 2.83 26.51
N GLY A 421 4.63 3.94 26.08
CA GLY A 421 5.11 5.30 26.36
C GLY A 421 6.34 5.74 25.52
N VAL A 422 6.76 4.94 24.53
CA VAL A 422 7.81 5.34 23.59
C VAL A 422 7.19 5.95 22.33
N PRO A 423 7.53 7.19 21.94
CA PRO A 423 6.87 7.89 20.85
C PRO A 423 7.38 7.46 19.46
N THR A 424 6.52 7.58 18.44
CA THR A 424 6.94 7.75 17.04
C THR A 424 7.54 9.16 16.83
N ASN A 425 8.13 9.42 15.66
CA ASN A 425 8.66 10.76 15.35
C ASN A 425 7.54 11.82 15.34
N ALA A 426 6.35 11.46 14.86
CA ALA A 426 5.20 12.36 14.88
C ALA A 426 4.71 12.66 16.32
N GLN A 427 4.68 11.64 17.18
CA GLN A 427 4.33 11.76 18.60
C GLN A 427 5.36 12.60 19.38
N LEU A 428 6.64 12.46 19.04
CA LEU A 428 7.71 13.31 19.58
C LEU A 428 7.50 14.76 19.14
N ALA A 429 7.25 15.00 17.85
CA ALA A 429 7.05 16.35 17.31
C ALA A 429 5.89 17.09 18.00
N ILE A 430 4.71 16.46 18.11
CA ILE A 430 3.56 17.08 18.75
C ILE A 430 3.79 17.35 20.24
N THR A 431 4.52 16.47 20.93
CA THR A 431 4.88 16.68 22.34
C THR A 431 5.81 17.89 22.50
N LEU A 432 6.79 18.06 21.61
CA LEU A 432 7.68 19.23 21.63
C LEU A 432 6.92 20.53 21.30
N LEU A 433 5.99 20.49 20.34
CA LEU A 433 5.11 21.63 20.03
C LEU A 433 4.26 22.02 21.24
N ARG A 434 3.69 21.05 21.97
CA ARG A 434 2.94 21.24 23.23
C ARG A 434 3.79 21.91 24.31
N VAL A 435 5.06 21.54 24.44
CA VAL A 435 6.00 22.19 25.38
C VAL A 435 6.13 23.68 25.08
N GLY A 436 6.25 24.06 23.81
CA GLY A 436 6.32 25.47 23.42
C GLY A 436 5.04 26.24 23.71
N GLU A 437 3.87 25.68 23.39
CA GLU A 437 2.58 26.33 23.65
C GLU A 437 2.30 26.48 25.15
N LYS A 438 2.61 25.46 25.96
CA LYS A 438 2.39 25.51 27.42
C LYS A 438 3.19 26.63 28.09
N ASN A 439 4.41 26.87 27.61
CA ASN A 439 5.28 27.94 28.09
C ASN A 439 5.04 29.30 27.42
N ARG A 440 3.94 29.44 26.65
CA ARG A 440 3.60 30.65 25.86
C ARG A 440 4.71 31.09 24.90
N ALA A 441 5.54 30.15 24.46
CA ALA A 441 6.69 30.37 23.60
C ALA A 441 6.67 29.37 22.44
N PRO A 442 5.72 29.51 21.50
CA PRO A 442 5.50 28.55 20.44
C PRO A 442 6.75 28.43 19.56
N ILE A 443 7.06 27.20 19.18
CA ILE A 443 8.24 26.86 18.39
C ILE A 443 8.12 27.53 17.01
N PRO A 444 9.14 28.28 16.54
CA PRO A 444 9.10 28.93 15.24
C PRO A 444 9.08 27.93 14.08
N PRO A 445 8.63 28.33 12.88
CA PRO A 445 8.68 27.48 11.71
C PRO A 445 10.11 27.05 11.37
N PRO A 446 10.27 25.87 10.72
CA PRO A 446 11.55 25.52 10.12
C PRO A 446 11.92 26.55 9.03
N PRO A 447 13.23 26.77 8.76
CA PRO A 447 13.67 27.72 7.74
C PRO A 447 13.02 27.44 6.37
N GLY A 448 12.54 28.50 5.73
CA GLY A 448 11.90 28.42 4.41
C GLY A 448 12.90 28.12 3.28
N PRO A 449 12.41 27.75 2.09
CA PRO A 449 13.27 27.47 0.93
C PRO A 449 14.05 28.71 0.52
N THR A 450 15.36 28.72 0.73
CA THR A 450 16.24 29.79 0.22
C THR A 450 16.31 29.75 -1.32
N PRO A 451 16.39 30.91 -2.01
CA PRO A 451 16.57 30.95 -3.46
C PRO A 451 17.88 30.26 -3.92
N GLY A 452 17.84 29.51 -5.03
CA GLY A 452 19.00 28.88 -5.67
C GLY A 452 19.20 27.38 -5.34
N PRO A 453 20.03 26.64 -6.10
CA PRO A 453 20.36 25.24 -5.79
C PRO A 453 21.18 25.12 -4.48
N PRO A 454 21.19 23.94 -3.82
CA PRO A 454 22.06 23.69 -2.66
C PRO A 454 23.54 23.86 -3.04
N PRO A 455 24.39 24.34 -2.12
CA PRO A 455 25.82 24.48 -2.38
C PRO A 455 26.47 23.11 -2.58
N VAL A 456 27.32 22.99 -3.61
CA VAL A 456 28.10 21.77 -3.89
C VAL A 456 29.43 21.86 -3.14
N GLU A 457 29.34 21.96 -1.82
CA GLU A 457 30.50 22.02 -0.92
C GLU A 457 30.46 20.84 0.06
N PRO A 458 31.63 20.35 0.52
CA PRO A 458 31.66 19.33 1.56
C PRO A 458 30.93 19.80 2.82
N HIS A 459 30.20 18.89 3.44
CA HIS A 459 29.45 19.17 4.67
C HIS A 459 30.40 19.67 5.78
N ALA A 460 29.89 20.50 6.71
CA ALA A 460 30.72 21.10 7.76
C ALA A 460 31.41 20.08 8.69
N THR A 461 30.90 18.85 8.74
CA THR A 461 31.47 17.71 9.46
C THR A 461 32.17 16.69 8.57
N ALA A 462 32.24 16.94 7.26
CA ALA A 462 32.97 16.09 6.31
C ALA A 462 34.44 15.96 6.75
N GLY A 463 34.90 14.72 6.92
CA GLY A 463 36.27 14.43 7.37
C GLY A 463 36.49 14.46 8.88
N LYS A 464 35.53 14.92 9.69
CA LYS A 464 35.66 14.95 11.16
C LYS A 464 35.37 13.57 11.77
N GLY A 465 36.18 13.18 12.75
CA GLY A 465 35.98 11.92 13.49
C GLY A 465 36.32 10.64 12.71
N LEU A 466 37.03 10.77 11.58
CA LEU A 466 37.44 9.66 10.73
C LEU A 466 38.83 9.08 11.06
N ASP A 467 39.47 9.52 12.16
CA ASP A 467 40.81 9.09 12.60
C ASP A 467 40.94 7.56 12.75
N HIS A 468 39.81 6.89 12.99
CA HIS A 468 39.72 5.43 13.07
C HIS A 468 39.89 4.74 11.70
N LEU A 469 39.63 5.45 10.59
CA LEU A 469 39.86 5.01 9.20
C LEU A 469 41.28 5.32 8.71
N GLU A 470 41.93 6.36 9.24
CA GLU A 470 43.26 6.85 8.81
C GLU A 470 44.41 5.84 8.99
N LYS A 471 44.23 4.82 9.83
CA LYS A 471 45.24 3.75 10.02
C LYS A 471 45.17 2.63 8.98
N GLY A 472 44.11 2.60 8.15
CA GLY A 472 43.91 1.62 7.08
C GLY A 472 43.76 2.23 5.68
N VAL A 473 43.73 3.56 5.58
CA VAL A 473 43.55 4.39 4.37
C VAL A 473 44.37 5.67 4.59
N SER A 474 45.14 6.14 3.60
CA SER A 474 45.95 7.36 3.80
C SER A 474 45.04 8.58 4.02
N GLY A 475 45.38 9.49 4.94
CA GLY A 475 44.58 10.72 5.15
C GLY A 475 44.41 11.56 3.87
N ALA A 476 45.31 11.40 2.90
CA ALA A 476 45.20 11.98 1.56
C ALA A 476 44.04 11.39 0.74
N GLU A 477 43.78 10.08 0.83
CA GLU A 477 42.70 9.38 0.12
C GLU A 477 41.32 9.74 0.68
N ILE A 478 41.21 9.95 2.00
CA ILE A 478 39.99 10.47 2.64
C ILE A 478 39.72 11.91 2.18
N ASN A 479 40.74 12.76 2.23
CA ASN A 479 40.63 14.15 1.79
C ASN A 479 40.37 14.26 0.29
N GLU A 480 40.87 13.34 -0.53
CA GLU A 480 40.54 13.26 -1.95
C GLU A 480 39.09 12.81 -2.19
N ALA A 481 38.58 11.89 -1.37
CA ALA A 481 37.21 11.42 -1.50
C ALA A 481 36.15 12.45 -1.05
N ILE A 482 36.53 13.37 -0.17
CA ILE A 482 35.67 14.46 0.31
C ILE A 482 35.62 15.63 -0.69
N LYS A 483 36.68 15.84 -1.48
CA LYS A 483 36.76 16.95 -2.42
C LYS A 483 35.69 16.85 -3.53
N PRO A 484 35.05 17.97 -3.90
CA PRO A 484 34.11 17.99 -5.02
C PRO A 484 34.76 17.56 -6.33
N GLN A 485 34.11 16.69 -7.09
CA GLN A 485 34.53 16.33 -8.44
C GLN A 485 33.99 17.31 -9.50
N PRO A 486 34.70 17.53 -10.62
CA PRO A 486 34.16 18.24 -11.77
C PRO A 486 32.92 17.54 -12.33
N GLU A 487 31.90 18.30 -12.75
CA GLU A 487 30.59 17.80 -13.22
C GLU A 487 30.66 16.77 -14.38
N GLU A 488 31.81 16.64 -15.06
CA GLU A 488 32.03 15.73 -16.18
C GLU A 488 32.39 14.28 -15.77
N GLU A 489 32.81 14.05 -14.51
CA GLU A 489 33.30 12.74 -14.02
C GLU A 489 32.33 11.95 -13.13
N VAL A 490 31.13 12.48 -12.85
CA VAL A 490 30.12 11.75 -12.06
C VAL A 490 29.69 10.51 -12.86
N ALA A 491 30.00 9.32 -12.34
CA ALA A 491 29.82 8.06 -13.05
C ALA A 491 28.34 7.77 -13.36
N ASP A 492 27.96 7.99 -14.62
CA ASP A 492 26.69 7.58 -15.21
C ASP A 492 26.84 6.12 -15.67
N ASP A 493 26.56 5.15 -14.80
CA ASP A 493 26.70 3.71 -15.13
C ASP A 493 25.54 3.18 -16.02
N HIS A 494 24.76 4.09 -16.61
CA HIS A 494 23.82 3.81 -17.70
C HIS A 494 23.92 4.92 -18.76
N PRO A 495 24.02 4.60 -20.06
CA PRO A 495 24.10 5.62 -21.10
C PRO A 495 22.75 6.32 -21.24
N VAL A 496 22.58 7.45 -20.54
CA VAL A 496 21.54 8.43 -20.84
C VAL A 496 22.13 9.42 -21.83
N THR A 497 21.62 9.41 -23.06
CA THR A 497 21.93 10.40 -24.08
C THR A 497 21.56 11.80 -23.57
N LYS A 498 22.57 12.62 -23.19
CA LYS A 498 22.39 14.05 -22.88
C LYS A 498 21.84 14.80 -24.10
N PRO A 499 20.67 15.47 -24.04
CA PRO A 499 20.28 16.40 -25.08
C PRO A 499 20.96 17.75 -24.83
N LYS A 500 22.04 18.04 -25.58
CA LYS A 500 22.60 19.40 -25.66
C LYS A 500 21.67 20.28 -26.51
N LYS A 501 20.92 21.20 -25.87
CA LYS A 501 20.48 22.56 -26.34
C LYS A 501 19.21 23.01 -25.58
N GLY A 502 19.34 23.44 -24.32
CA GLY A 502 18.20 23.84 -23.47
C GLY A 502 18.07 25.33 -23.12
N HIS A 503 19.05 26.19 -23.46
CA HIS A 503 19.06 27.56 -22.92
C HIS A 503 18.20 28.61 -23.66
N ARG A 504 17.65 28.31 -24.84
CA ARG A 504 16.78 29.26 -25.58
C ARG A 504 15.28 29.05 -25.34
N ILE A 505 14.86 27.82 -25.03
CA ILE A 505 13.44 27.47 -24.81
C ILE A 505 12.96 27.96 -23.43
N ILE A 506 13.82 27.90 -22.41
CA ILE A 506 13.52 28.33 -21.04
C ILE A 506 13.15 29.82 -20.92
N ASN A 507 13.73 30.70 -21.75
CA ASN A 507 13.40 32.12 -21.74
C ASN A 507 12.12 32.45 -22.54
N MET A 508 11.72 31.59 -23.48
CA MET A 508 10.47 31.73 -24.23
C MET A 508 9.28 31.24 -23.40
N LEU A 509 9.45 30.12 -22.66
CA LEU A 509 8.48 29.56 -21.70
C LEU A 509 8.06 30.57 -20.61
N LYS A 510 9.01 31.39 -20.12
CA LYS A 510 8.74 32.40 -19.08
C LYS A 510 7.83 33.54 -19.56
N GLY A 511 7.77 33.80 -20.86
CA GLY A 511 6.95 34.87 -21.44
C GLY A 511 5.50 34.45 -21.71
N THR A 512 5.30 33.22 -22.18
CA THR A 512 4.00 32.66 -22.58
C THR A 512 3.17 32.14 -21.40
N THR A 513 3.78 31.44 -20.45
CA THR A 513 3.07 30.89 -19.28
C THR A 513 2.56 31.95 -18.30
N LYS A 514 3.17 33.14 -18.28
CA LYS A 514 2.73 34.26 -17.43
C LYS A 514 1.37 34.83 -17.88
N GLY A 515 1.04 34.74 -19.16
CA GLY A 515 -0.24 35.21 -19.74
C GLY A 515 -1.41 34.24 -19.51
N GLY A 516 -1.19 32.93 -19.69
CA GLY A 516 -2.22 31.90 -19.53
C GLY A 516 -2.74 31.78 -18.09
N ILE A 517 -1.84 31.81 -17.10
CA ILE A 517 -2.20 31.65 -15.69
C ILE A 517 -2.91 32.90 -15.15
N GLN A 518 -2.55 34.10 -15.63
CA GLN A 518 -3.21 35.34 -15.21
C GLN A 518 -4.66 35.42 -15.71
N THR A 519 -4.95 34.78 -16.84
CA THR A 519 -6.29 34.65 -17.45
C THR A 519 -7.16 33.63 -16.73
N LEU A 520 -6.56 32.54 -16.25
CA LEU A 520 -7.23 31.54 -15.39
C LEU A 520 -7.61 32.13 -14.02
N LEU A 521 -6.73 32.94 -13.44
CA LEU A 521 -6.99 33.60 -12.16
C LEU A 521 -8.04 34.72 -12.25
N THR A 522 -8.17 35.41 -13.39
CA THR A 522 -9.29 36.34 -13.62
C THR A 522 -10.61 35.61 -13.85
N ALA A 523 -10.59 34.46 -14.52
CA ALA A 523 -11.76 33.60 -14.68
C ALA A 523 -12.24 33.02 -13.33
N ASP A 524 -11.33 32.59 -12.47
CA ASP A 524 -11.67 32.11 -11.12
C ASP A 524 -12.14 33.23 -10.19
N LYS A 525 -11.61 34.46 -10.34
CA LYS A 525 -12.15 35.65 -9.64
C LYS A 525 -13.59 35.95 -10.05
N ALA A 526 -13.92 35.83 -11.34
CA ALA A 526 -15.27 36.03 -11.83
C ALA A 526 -16.23 34.92 -11.34
N LYS A 527 -15.80 33.66 -11.34
CA LYS A 527 -16.60 32.51 -10.85
C LYS A 527 -16.81 32.54 -9.33
N ALA A 528 -15.83 33.02 -8.57
CA ALA A 528 -15.96 33.19 -7.12
C ALA A 528 -16.88 34.36 -6.74
N ALA A 529 -16.88 35.45 -7.51
CA ALA A 529 -17.83 36.56 -7.39
C ALA A 529 -19.27 36.10 -7.68
N ALA A 530 -19.45 35.09 -8.54
CA ALA A 530 -20.73 34.47 -8.85
C ALA A 530 -21.18 33.36 -7.86
N GLY A 531 -20.48 33.15 -6.74
CA GLY A 531 -20.93 32.26 -5.66
C GLY A 531 -20.50 30.79 -5.74
N ALA A 532 -19.68 30.40 -6.71
CA ALA A 532 -19.23 29.01 -6.85
C ALA A 532 -18.27 28.60 -5.71
N ARG A 533 -18.71 27.67 -4.85
CA ARG A 533 -17.99 27.19 -3.65
C ARG A 533 -16.60 26.62 -3.99
N HIS A 534 -16.46 25.94 -5.14
CA HIS A 534 -15.20 25.34 -5.60
C HIS A 534 -14.20 26.38 -6.14
N ALA A 535 -14.67 27.47 -6.76
CA ALA A 535 -13.81 28.55 -7.25
C ALA A 535 -13.32 29.46 -6.12
N ARG A 536 -14.15 29.67 -5.07
CA ARG A 536 -13.74 30.39 -3.85
C ARG A 536 -12.58 29.70 -3.12
N ASN A 537 -12.53 28.37 -3.14
CA ASN A 537 -11.47 27.58 -2.51
C ASN A 537 -10.14 27.59 -3.29
N ARG A 538 -10.13 27.97 -4.57
CA ARG A 538 -8.94 27.99 -5.45
C ARG A 538 -8.26 29.36 -5.57
N LEU A 539 -8.86 30.41 -5.00
CA LEU A 539 -8.31 31.77 -5.00
C LEU A 539 -7.23 31.98 -3.92
N GLY A 540 -6.19 31.14 -3.97
CA GLY A 540 -5.05 31.18 -3.04
C GLY A 540 -3.81 31.93 -3.56
N VAL A 541 -3.85 32.51 -4.76
CA VAL A 541 -2.64 33.08 -5.39
C VAL A 541 -2.39 34.52 -4.94
N VAL A 542 -1.43 34.71 -4.04
CA VAL A 542 -1.02 36.03 -3.51
C VAL A 542 0.24 36.51 -4.26
N LYS A 543 0.36 37.81 -4.52
CA LYS A 543 1.59 38.39 -5.10
C LYS A 543 2.72 38.22 -4.08
N ASN A 544 3.86 37.71 -4.52
CA ASN A 544 5.06 37.73 -3.70
C ASN A 544 5.54 39.19 -3.64
N THR A 545 5.20 39.89 -2.57
CA THR A 545 5.75 41.21 -2.27
C THR A 545 6.88 40.99 -1.27
N GLU A 546 8.06 41.50 -1.58
CA GLU A 546 9.28 41.45 -0.74
C GLU A 546 9.11 42.09 0.66
N ASN A 547 7.91 42.58 0.99
CA ASN A 547 7.50 43.10 2.29
C ASN A 547 6.17 42.45 2.72
N ASN A 548 6.16 41.14 2.97
CA ASN A 548 5.04 40.53 3.69
C ASN A 548 5.11 40.97 5.16
N PRO A 549 3.99 41.38 5.78
CA PRO A 549 3.98 41.73 7.20
C PRO A 549 4.40 40.52 8.04
N PRO A 550 5.05 40.74 9.21
CA PRO A 550 5.44 39.65 10.11
C PRO A 550 4.21 38.80 10.41
N THR A 551 4.32 37.51 10.10
CA THR A 551 3.23 36.54 10.22
C THR A 551 3.50 35.63 11.41
N GLY A 552 2.50 35.39 12.25
CA GLY A 552 2.65 34.64 13.50
C GLY A 552 3.48 35.36 14.58
N PRO A 553 3.56 34.81 15.80
CA PRO A 553 2.86 33.60 16.21
C PRO A 553 1.35 33.80 16.41
N ILE A 554 0.85 35.03 16.62
CA ILE A 554 -0.56 35.29 17.00
C ILE A 554 -1.51 35.45 15.79
N GLN A 555 -1.06 36.19 14.76
CA GLN A 555 -1.88 36.62 13.64
C GLN A 555 -1.45 35.92 12.36
N PHE A 556 -2.42 35.28 11.68
CA PHE A 556 -2.21 34.56 10.43
C PHE A 556 -3.10 35.15 9.34
N PRO A 557 -2.53 35.79 8.30
CA PRO A 557 -3.30 36.22 7.13
C PRO A 557 -4.04 35.03 6.52
N ALA A 558 -5.36 35.16 6.41
CA ALA A 558 -6.24 34.08 5.94
C ALA A 558 -7.53 34.64 5.33
N ARG A 559 -8.13 33.90 4.41
CA ARG A 559 -9.41 34.24 3.80
C ARG A 559 -10.53 33.35 4.34
N TYR A 560 -11.70 33.93 4.54
CA TYR A 560 -12.92 33.23 4.89
C TYR A 560 -14.03 33.64 3.92
N HIS A 561 -14.69 32.65 3.28
CA HIS A 561 -15.66 32.86 2.19
C HIS A 561 -15.20 33.82 1.06
N GLY A 562 -13.88 33.92 0.84
CA GLY A 562 -13.28 34.78 -0.19
C GLY A 562 -12.91 36.20 0.27
N HIS A 563 -13.36 36.62 1.45
CA HIS A 563 -13.00 37.90 2.07
C HIS A 563 -11.59 37.84 2.67
N LYS A 564 -10.84 38.94 2.55
CA LYS A 564 -9.52 39.07 3.20
C LYS A 564 -9.70 39.40 4.68
N GLY A 565 -8.87 38.81 5.50
CA GLY A 565 -8.88 38.99 6.94
C GLY A 565 -7.70 38.27 7.56
N HIS A 566 -7.81 38.06 8.86
CA HIS A 566 -6.79 37.41 9.66
C HIS A 566 -7.42 36.41 10.62
N ALA A 567 -6.82 35.23 10.71
CA ALA A 567 -7.07 34.29 11.77
C ALA A 567 -6.19 34.67 12.98
N TYR A 568 -6.82 34.88 14.12
CA TYR A 568 -6.17 35.22 15.38
C TYR A 568 -6.29 34.05 16.35
N ILE A 569 -5.17 33.75 17.00
CA ILE A 569 -5.14 32.85 18.15
C ILE A 569 -5.12 33.72 19.40
N THR A 570 -6.19 33.69 20.18
CA THR A 570 -6.25 34.37 21.47
C THR A 570 -5.83 33.39 22.57
N ALA A 571 -4.70 33.66 23.22
CA ALA A 571 -4.13 32.78 24.26
C ALA A 571 -4.39 33.30 25.69
N THR A 572 -4.91 34.52 25.83
CA THR A 572 -5.17 35.24 27.10
C THR A 572 -6.48 34.89 27.81
N ALA A 573 -7.46 34.28 27.13
CA ALA A 573 -8.72 33.90 27.77
C ALA A 573 -8.55 32.65 28.65
N THR A 574 -9.41 32.48 29.67
CA THR A 574 -9.51 31.23 30.46
C THR A 574 -9.64 29.97 29.59
N THR A 575 -10.08 30.14 28.35
CA THR A 575 -10.11 29.13 27.29
C THR A 575 -9.50 29.72 26.01
N PRO A 576 -8.40 29.17 25.47
CA PRO A 576 -7.83 29.66 24.22
C PRO A 576 -8.83 29.50 23.06
N ALA A 577 -8.79 30.39 22.08
CA ALA A 577 -9.73 30.38 20.97
C ALA A 577 -9.09 30.79 19.63
N LEU A 578 -9.63 30.22 18.56
CA LEU A 578 -9.37 30.62 17.17
C LEU A 578 -10.52 31.51 16.69
N SER A 579 -10.21 32.71 16.23
CA SER A 579 -11.19 33.64 15.66
C SER A 579 -10.74 34.14 14.30
N TRP A 580 -11.67 34.47 13.41
CA TRP A 580 -11.36 35.15 12.16
C TRP A 580 -12.06 36.50 12.08
N THR A 581 -11.31 37.54 11.69
CA THR A 581 -11.81 38.91 11.53
C THR A 581 -11.45 39.43 10.15
N SER A 582 -12.35 40.19 9.53
CA SER A 582 -12.10 40.79 8.21
C SER A 582 -11.20 42.02 8.29
N ASP A 583 -10.55 42.39 7.18
CA ASP A 583 -9.73 43.62 7.09
C ASP A 583 -10.55 44.92 6.99
N LEU A 584 -11.89 44.81 6.90
CA LEU A 584 -12.80 45.95 7.07
C LEU A 584 -12.88 46.22 8.58
N ASP A 585 -12.84 47.48 9.03
CA ASP A 585 -12.75 47.96 10.43
C ASP A 585 -13.89 47.48 11.38
N ASP A 586 -14.13 46.17 11.46
CA ASP A 586 -15.08 45.51 12.34
C ASP A 586 -14.36 45.01 13.59
N VAL A 587 -14.79 45.52 14.75
CA VAL A 587 -14.23 45.17 16.07
C VAL A 587 -14.60 43.73 16.47
N ASN A 588 -15.61 43.13 15.83
CA ASN A 588 -16.11 41.80 16.17
C ASN A 588 -15.62 40.73 15.18
N PRO A 589 -15.11 39.59 15.67
CA PRO A 589 -14.74 38.47 14.81
C PRO A 589 -16.00 37.88 14.14
N ALA A 590 -15.88 37.46 12.89
CA ALA A 590 -17.00 36.85 12.15
C ALA A 590 -17.42 35.51 12.76
N TRP A 591 -16.48 34.79 13.38
CA TRP A 591 -16.71 33.62 14.20
C TRP A 591 -15.55 33.43 15.18
N THR A 592 -15.82 32.76 16.29
CA THR A 592 -14.83 32.36 17.30
C THR A 592 -15.14 30.94 17.73
N VAL A 593 -14.13 30.08 17.69
CA VAL A 593 -14.20 28.68 18.11
C VAL A 593 -13.21 28.50 19.25
N THR A 594 -13.66 27.99 20.40
CA THR A 594 -12.73 27.65 21.48
C THR A 594 -11.86 26.48 21.02
N ILE A 595 -10.57 26.49 21.39
CA ILE A 595 -9.67 25.42 20.94
C ILE A 595 -10.21 24.07 21.40
N GLY A 596 -10.70 23.94 22.64
CA GLY A 596 -11.26 22.68 23.17
C GLY A 596 -12.53 22.17 22.48
N ASP A 597 -13.26 23.01 21.75
CA ASP A 597 -14.45 22.63 20.98
C ASP A 597 -14.10 22.10 19.57
N ILE A 598 -12.83 22.15 19.16
CA ILE A 598 -12.40 21.60 17.87
C ILE A 598 -12.42 20.07 17.93
N ASP A 599 -13.13 19.45 16.99
CA ASP A 599 -13.23 18.00 16.84
C ASP A 599 -12.34 17.48 15.71
N GLU A 600 -12.22 18.21 14.59
CA GLU A 600 -11.44 17.77 13.44
C GLU A 600 -10.69 18.95 12.81
N LEU A 601 -9.42 18.71 12.45
CA LEU A 601 -8.56 19.64 11.74
C LEU A 601 -8.03 19.00 10.48
N ARG A 602 -8.15 19.71 9.35
CA ARG A 602 -7.74 19.18 8.05
C ARG A 602 -7.08 20.22 7.17
N LYS A 603 -5.84 19.93 6.75
CA LYS A 603 -5.11 20.70 5.74
C LYS A 603 -5.76 20.50 4.36
N LEU A 604 -6.16 21.58 3.72
CA LEU A 604 -6.69 21.58 2.36
C LEU A 604 -5.59 22.00 1.38
N GLY A 605 -5.34 21.20 0.35
CA GLY A 605 -4.49 21.58 -0.78
C GLY A 605 -5.29 22.44 -1.75
N GLY A 606 -4.85 23.67 -2.03
CA GLY A 606 -5.52 24.53 -3.01
C GLY A 606 -5.34 24.04 -4.46
N LEU A 607 -4.21 23.37 -4.73
CA LEU A 607 -3.76 22.74 -5.99
C LEU A 607 -2.77 21.61 -5.60
N GLY A 608 -2.76 20.47 -6.29
CA GLY A 608 -1.78 19.41 -6.01
C GLY A 608 -0.35 19.79 -6.38
N TRP A 609 0.61 19.01 -5.87
CA TRP A 609 2.00 19.44 -5.74
C TRP A 609 2.71 19.78 -7.05
N LYS A 610 2.33 19.15 -8.18
CA LYS A 610 2.88 19.49 -9.51
C LYS A 610 2.34 20.83 -10.02
N SER A 611 1.05 21.10 -9.88
CA SER A 611 0.43 22.37 -10.26
C SER A 611 0.96 23.54 -9.41
N LYS A 612 1.29 23.29 -8.14
CA LYS A 612 1.95 24.28 -7.28
C LYS A 612 3.32 24.72 -7.80
N ILE A 613 4.13 23.77 -8.25
CA ILE A 613 5.48 24.04 -8.77
C ILE A 613 5.41 24.86 -10.05
N VAL A 614 4.54 24.48 -11.00
CA VAL A 614 4.51 25.19 -12.29
C VAL A 614 3.91 26.59 -12.17
N VAL A 615 2.85 26.76 -11.36
CA VAL A 615 2.27 28.09 -11.11
C VAL A 615 3.25 28.97 -10.31
N GLY A 616 3.95 28.42 -9.33
CA GLY A 616 4.99 29.14 -8.58
C GLY A 616 6.16 29.59 -9.45
N TRP A 617 6.62 28.71 -10.36
CA TRP A 617 7.74 28.99 -11.27
C TRP A 617 7.36 29.98 -12.38
N ALA A 618 6.12 29.93 -12.89
CA ALA A 618 5.63 30.81 -13.96
C ALA A 618 5.17 32.20 -13.48
N MET A 619 4.59 32.31 -12.28
CA MET A 619 4.04 33.57 -11.77
C MET A 619 4.93 34.30 -10.77
N GLN A 620 5.99 33.66 -10.24
CA GLN A 620 6.73 34.14 -9.05
C GLN A 620 5.78 34.46 -7.88
N ARG A 621 4.75 33.61 -7.68
CA ARG A 621 3.72 33.77 -6.64
C ARG A 621 3.56 32.49 -5.84
N GLU A 622 3.38 32.61 -4.54
CA GLU A 622 3.12 31.47 -3.66
C GLU A 622 1.62 31.12 -3.70
N ILE A 623 1.31 29.82 -3.81
CA ILE A 623 -0.07 29.31 -3.74
C ILE A 623 -0.34 28.96 -2.29
N MET A 624 -1.23 29.73 -1.67
CA MET A 624 -1.51 29.62 -0.25
C MET A 624 -2.57 28.55 0.00
N ASP A 625 -2.23 27.57 0.84
CA ASP A 625 -3.09 26.43 1.17
C ASP A 625 -4.21 26.80 2.16
N GLY A 626 -5.19 25.91 2.34
CA GLY A 626 -6.33 26.11 3.25
C GLY A 626 -6.31 25.19 4.47
N LEU A 627 -7.18 25.48 5.43
CA LEU A 627 -7.41 24.70 6.64
C LEU A 627 -8.92 24.61 6.90
N LEU A 628 -9.42 23.40 7.13
CA LEU A 628 -10.77 23.13 7.59
C LEU A 628 -10.72 22.85 9.10
N VAL A 629 -11.57 23.56 9.83
CA VAL A 629 -11.78 23.38 11.27
C VAL A 629 -13.22 22.97 11.48
N ARG A 630 -13.45 21.79 12.07
CA ARG A 630 -14.79 21.30 12.42
C ARG A 630 -14.93 21.24 13.93
N THR A 631 -16.05 21.75 14.45
CA THR A 631 -16.34 21.76 15.89
C THR A 631 -17.09 20.50 16.32
N LYS A 632 -17.08 20.19 17.63
CA LYS A 632 -17.87 19.09 18.23
C LYS A 632 -19.38 19.24 17.99
N ARG A 633 -19.85 20.44 17.65
CA ARG A 633 -21.26 20.74 17.29
C ARG A 633 -21.58 20.51 15.81
N GLY A 634 -20.58 20.09 15.01
CA GLY A 634 -20.71 19.84 13.58
C GLY A 634 -20.57 21.08 12.69
N GLU A 635 -20.14 22.23 13.25
CA GLU A 635 -19.93 23.45 12.46
C GLU A 635 -18.58 23.38 11.73
N GLU A 636 -18.56 23.78 10.45
CA GLU A 636 -17.34 23.78 9.63
C GLU A 636 -16.88 25.18 9.24
N HIS A 637 -15.65 25.52 9.57
CA HIS A 637 -14.98 26.77 9.21
C HIS A 637 -13.86 26.49 8.20
N HIS A 638 -14.03 26.99 6.98
CA HIS A 638 -13.10 26.79 5.86
C HIS A 638 -12.24 28.04 5.68
N LEU A 639 -11.01 28.00 6.16
CA LEU A 639 -10.01 29.04 5.95
C LEU A 639 -9.22 28.72 4.67
N THR A 640 -9.03 29.70 3.81
CA THR A 640 -8.28 29.56 2.56
C THR A 640 -7.16 30.58 2.49
N ALA A 641 -6.16 30.33 1.65
CA ALA A 641 -5.04 31.22 1.45
C ALA A 641 -4.31 31.63 2.75
N ILE A 642 -4.00 30.64 3.59
CA ILE A 642 -3.40 30.85 4.92
C ILE A 642 -1.89 30.93 4.79
N SER A 643 -1.30 32.05 5.20
CA SER A 643 0.15 32.17 5.42
C SER A 643 0.57 31.35 6.62
N MET A 644 1.64 30.57 6.48
CA MET A 644 2.11 29.65 7.53
C MET A 644 1.00 28.67 7.99
N ARG A 645 0.31 28.02 7.03
CA ARG A 645 -0.78 27.06 7.30
C ARG A 645 -0.34 25.96 8.26
N ASP A 646 0.84 25.38 8.02
CA ASP A 646 1.32 24.25 8.81
C ASP A 646 1.60 24.68 10.25
N GLU A 647 2.05 25.90 10.45
CA GLU A 647 2.29 26.50 11.75
C GLU A 647 0.97 26.77 12.47
N LEU A 648 -0.02 27.39 11.81
CA LEU A 648 -1.37 27.55 12.38
C LEU A 648 -1.96 26.20 12.78
N PHE A 649 -1.86 25.20 11.90
CA PHE A 649 -2.30 23.83 12.18
C PHE A 649 -1.59 23.24 13.40
N ASN A 650 -0.25 23.35 13.47
CA ASN A 650 0.55 22.85 14.58
C ASN A 650 0.14 23.49 15.90
N ARG A 651 -0.02 24.82 15.94
CA ARG A 651 -0.45 25.55 17.15
C ARG A 651 -1.81 25.06 17.64
N LEU A 652 -2.80 24.93 16.74
CA LEU A 652 -4.14 24.46 17.10
C LEU A 652 -4.13 23.05 17.69
N LEU A 653 -3.25 22.16 17.22
CA LEU A 653 -3.09 20.82 17.77
C LEU A 653 -2.44 20.79 19.15
N SER A 654 -1.47 21.68 19.38
CA SER A 654 -0.64 21.66 20.59
C SER A 654 -1.16 22.54 21.73
N MET A 655 -2.11 23.44 21.49
CA MET A 655 -2.63 24.36 22.51
C MET A 655 -3.72 23.76 23.41
N GLY A 656 -4.55 22.87 22.87
CA GLY A 656 -5.67 22.29 23.61
C GLY A 656 -5.31 21.05 24.42
N SER A 657 -6.23 20.62 25.28
CA SER A 657 -6.15 19.34 26.01
C SER A 657 -6.69 18.15 25.21
N GLN A 658 -7.05 18.36 23.94
CA GLN A 658 -7.59 17.28 23.11
C GLN A 658 -6.53 16.23 22.80
N MET A 659 -6.98 15.00 22.82
CA MET A 659 -6.24 13.85 22.33
C MET A 659 -6.57 13.70 20.85
N TRP A 660 -5.55 13.57 20.01
CA TRP A 660 -5.73 13.48 18.56
C TRP A 660 -5.51 12.05 18.06
N GLU A 661 -6.25 11.64 17.04
CA GLU A 661 -5.93 10.51 16.16
C GLU A 661 -5.66 11.04 14.76
N ALA A 662 -4.69 10.43 14.05
CA ALA A 662 -4.37 10.80 12.68
C ALA A 662 -5.29 10.06 11.71
N MET A 663 -6.02 10.81 10.88
CA MET A 663 -6.96 10.31 9.88
C MET A 663 -6.51 10.65 8.47
N TYR A 664 -6.91 9.87 7.47
CA TYR A 664 -6.85 10.28 6.07
C TYR A 664 -8.17 9.95 5.38
N TRP A 665 -8.61 10.84 4.49
CA TRP A 665 -9.86 10.73 3.73
C TRP A 665 -9.56 10.57 2.25
N ALA A 666 -10.20 9.59 1.60
CA ALA A 666 -10.36 9.55 0.15
C ALA A 666 -11.80 9.96 -0.22
N LEU A 667 -11.93 10.78 -1.26
CA LEU A 667 -13.21 11.24 -1.83
C LEU A 667 -14.25 10.12 -1.99
N LEU A 668 -15.32 10.11 -1.17
CA LEU A 668 -16.74 10.12 -1.55
C LEU A 668 -17.63 9.61 -0.39
N GLN A 669 -18.30 10.50 0.33
CA GLN A 669 -19.38 10.17 1.27
C GLN A 669 -20.73 10.46 0.58
N HIS A 670 -21.51 9.42 0.33
CA HIS A 670 -22.96 9.51 0.22
C HIS A 670 -23.55 8.56 1.28
N ASP A 671 -24.25 9.18 2.22
CA ASP A 671 -25.23 8.69 3.20
C ASP A 671 -25.50 7.18 3.32
N HIS A 672 -25.32 6.64 4.53
CA HIS A 672 -25.84 5.34 4.96
C HIS A 672 -27.12 5.53 5.78
N SER A 673 -28.26 5.10 5.24
CA SER A 673 -29.44 4.75 6.06
C SER A 673 -29.83 3.29 5.79
N THR A 674 -29.73 2.52 6.88
CA THR A 674 -30.48 1.30 7.28
C THR A 674 -31.46 0.67 6.28
N THR A 675 -31.41 -0.65 6.08
CA THR A 675 -32.21 -1.67 6.84
C THR A 675 -31.90 -3.09 6.32
N THR A 676 -31.58 -4.02 7.21
CA THR A 676 -31.46 -5.47 6.93
C THR A 676 -32.80 -6.16 7.18
N PRO A 677 -33.26 -7.09 6.32
CA PRO A 677 -34.19 -8.13 6.75
C PRO A 677 -33.60 -9.54 6.61
N THR A 678 -34.05 -10.33 7.57
CA THR A 678 -33.68 -11.68 7.99
C THR A 678 -34.04 -12.77 6.96
N VAL A 679 -33.21 -13.81 6.90
CA VAL A 679 -33.38 -15.00 6.05
C VAL A 679 -34.36 -15.99 6.68
N ALA A 680 -35.29 -16.53 5.89
CA ALA A 680 -36.03 -17.76 6.18
C ALA A 680 -35.76 -18.80 5.07
N PHE A 681 -35.37 -20.01 5.45
CA PHE A 681 -35.15 -21.14 4.55
C PHE A 681 -36.48 -21.78 4.14
N ALA A 682 -36.74 -21.88 2.82
CA ALA A 682 -37.69 -22.82 2.25
C ALA A 682 -37.36 -23.17 0.78
N SER A 683 -37.17 -24.47 0.52
CA SER A 683 -37.26 -25.19 -0.77
C SER A 683 -36.36 -24.79 -1.95
N ALA A 684 -35.86 -25.80 -2.68
CA ALA A 684 -34.89 -25.68 -3.78
C ALA A 684 -35.24 -24.55 -4.77
N PRO A 685 -34.32 -23.60 -5.03
CA PRO A 685 -34.62 -22.45 -5.87
C PRO A 685 -34.60 -22.88 -7.34
N THR A 686 -35.75 -22.78 -8.00
CA THR A 686 -35.79 -22.48 -9.42
C THR A 686 -35.09 -21.13 -9.57
N MET A 687 -33.83 -21.11 -10.04
CA MET A 687 -33.12 -19.85 -10.24
C MET A 687 -33.87 -19.01 -11.28
N SER A 688 -34.66 -18.05 -10.81
CA SER A 688 -35.18 -16.97 -11.63
C SER A 688 -34.15 -15.83 -11.60
N PHE A 689 -33.28 -15.79 -12.60
CA PHE A 689 -32.59 -14.56 -12.97
C PHE A 689 -33.43 -13.85 -14.05
N ASP A 690 -33.47 -12.52 -14.01
CA ASP A 690 -34.17 -11.74 -15.02
C ASP A 690 -33.50 -11.95 -16.37
N ARG A 691 -34.18 -12.61 -17.30
CA ARG A 691 -33.64 -12.91 -18.63
C ARG A 691 -33.54 -11.61 -19.44
N GLU A 692 -32.32 -11.16 -19.65
CA GLU A 692 -32.04 -10.02 -20.52
C GLU A 692 -32.30 -10.43 -21.98
N PRO A 693 -33.01 -9.62 -22.77
CA PRO A 693 -33.19 -9.91 -24.19
C PRO A 693 -31.86 -9.83 -24.93
N TYR A 694 -31.76 -10.55 -26.05
CA TYR A 694 -30.62 -10.42 -26.95
C TYR A 694 -30.59 -9.01 -27.56
N ASP A 695 -29.45 -8.35 -27.45
CA ASP A 695 -29.24 -6.99 -27.94
C ASP A 695 -28.35 -7.03 -29.19
N ASP A 696 -28.96 -6.84 -30.37
CA ASP A 696 -28.24 -6.80 -31.64
C ASP A 696 -27.24 -5.62 -31.73
N SER A 697 -27.46 -4.54 -30.98
CA SER A 697 -26.54 -3.39 -30.98
C SER A 697 -25.18 -3.76 -30.40
N ALA A 698 -25.14 -4.76 -29.51
CA ALA A 698 -23.90 -5.29 -28.94
C ALA A 698 -22.99 -5.96 -29.97
N ALA A 699 -23.49 -6.22 -31.19
CA ALA A 699 -22.65 -6.71 -32.28
C ALA A 699 -21.59 -5.68 -32.72
N SER A 700 -21.84 -4.39 -32.47
CA SER A 700 -20.91 -3.28 -32.76
C SER A 700 -19.87 -3.04 -31.66
N TYR A 701 -19.98 -3.75 -30.53
CA TYR A 701 -19.14 -3.50 -29.37
C TYR A 701 -17.71 -4.00 -29.62
N PRO A 702 -16.70 -3.27 -29.12
CA PRO A 702 -15.30 -3.62 -29.34
C PRO A 702 -14.94 -4.96 -28.69
N ILE A 703 -14.31 -5.83 -29.46
CA ILE A 703 -13.75 -7.12 -29.05
C ILE A 703 -12.24 -7.02 -29.20
N CYS A 704 -11.47 -7.27 -28.14
CA CYS A 704 -10.03 -7.25 -28.24
C CYS A 704 -9.54 -8.34 -29.21
N SER A 705 -8.77 -7.97 -30.23
CA SER A 705 -8.28 -8.92 -31.24
C SER A 705 -7.32 -9.97 -30.67
N ALA A 706 -6.72 -9.72 -29.50
CA ALA A 706 -5.74 -10.61 -28.86
C ALA A 706 -6.39 -11.63 -27.92
N CYS A 707 -7.15 -11.18 -26.92
CA CYS A 707 -7.78 -12.08 -25.93
C CYS A 707 -9.25 -12.38 -26.22
N THR A 708 -9.86 -11.76 -27.24
CA THR A 708 -11.26 -11.94 -27.64
C THR A 708 -12.32 -11.45 -26.65
N THR A 709 -11.92 -10.82 -25.53
CA THR A 709 -12.85 -10.23 -24.56
C THR A 709 -13.61 -9.07 -25.19
N GLN A 710 -14.94 -9.09 -25.07
CA GLN A 710 -15.82 -8.03 -25.52
C GLN A 710 -16.01 -6.98 -24.43
N PHE A 711 -16.03 -5.71 -24.83
CA PHE A 711 -16.25 -4.58 -23.94
C PHE A 711 -17.44 -3.74 -24.41
N PRO A 712 -18.23 -3.14 -23.51
CA PRO A 712 -19.27 -2.18 -23.89
C PRO A 712 -18.65 -0.96 -24.61
N PRO A 713 -19.39 -0.25 -25.47
CA PRO A 713 -18.83 0.88 -26.22
C PRO A 713 -18.32 1.97 -25.24
N SER A 714 -17.14 2.50 -25.51
CA SER A 714 -16.50 3.52 -24.66
C SER A 714 -15.55 4.36 -25.52
N PRO A 715 -15.78 5.68 -25.66
CA PRO A 715 -14.91 6.55 -26.46
C PRO A 715 -13.48 6.63 -25.90
N SER A 716 -13.31 6.43 -24.59
CA SER A 716 -12.01 6.46 -23.91
C SER A 716 -11.25 5.11 -23.88
N ARG A 717 -11.79 4.00 -24.45
CA ARG A 717 -11.11 2.69 -24.35
C ARG A 717 -10.02 2.56 -25.39
N SER A 718 -8.80 2.90 -24.99
CA SER A 718 -7.60 2.71 -25.80
C SER A 718 -6.86 1.40 -25.53
N THR A 719 -7.13 0.74 -24.40
CA THR A 719 -6.48 -0.53 -24.04
C THR A 719 -7.47 -1.58 -23.51
N CYS A 720 -7.03 -2.82 -23.52
CA CYS A 720 -7.70 -4.02 -23.05
C CYS A 720 -7.05 -4.44 -21.74
N PHE A 721 -7.73 -4.20 -20.62
CA PHE A 721 -7.18 -4.51 -19.29
C PHE A 721 -6.88 -6.01 -19.10
N VAL A 722 -7.55 -6.90 -19.84
CA VAL A 722 -7.26 -8.34 -19.82
C VAL A 722 -5.92 -8.66 -20.48
N CYS A 723 -5.52 -7.90 -21.50
CA CYS A 723 -4.20 -8.02 -22.14
C CYS A 723 -3.10 -7.25 -21.40
N ASP A 724 -3.49 -6.23 -20.63
CA ASP A 724 -2.58 -5.50 -19.73
C ASP A 724 -2.32 -6.28 -18.41
N ASP A 725 -3.12 -7.32 -18.11
CA ASP A 725 -2.82 -8.22 -16.99
C ASP A 725 -1.50 -8.97 -17.27
N PRO A 726 -0.56 -9.04 -16.30
CA PRO A 726 0.73 -9.67 -16.55
C PRO A 726 0.66 -11.19 -16.78
N ARG A 727 -0.52 -11.79 -16.61
CA ARG A 727 -0.79 -13.19 -17.01
C ARG A 727 -1.01 -13.34 -18.50
N GLN A 728 -1.25 -12.24 -19.21
CA GLN A 728 -1.44 -12.16 -20.66
C GLN A 728 -0.31 -11.34 -21.30
N PHE A 729 -0.46 -10.97 -22.56
CA PHE A 729 0.50 -10.17 -23.31
C PHE A 729 -0.21 -9.17 -24.22
N VAL A 730 0.51 -8.09 -24.53
CA VAL A 730 0.18 -7.20 -25.64
C VAL A 730 0.87 -7.72 -26.91
N PRO A 731 0.14 -7.92 -28.02
CA PRO A 731 0.75 -8.38 -29.27
C PRO A 731 1.84 -7.42 -29.77
N PRO A 732 2.83 -7.89 -30.55
CA PRO A 732 3.85 -7.03 -31.16
C PRO A 732 3.29 -5.90 -32.05
N SER A 733 2.09 -6.09 -32.62
CA SER A 733 1.35 -5.06 -33.37
C SER A 733 0.75 -3.95 -32.49
N GLY A 734 0.87 -4.07 -31.17
CA GLY A 734 0.05 -3.33 -30.21
C GLY A 734 -1.34 -3.94 -30.07
N GLN A 735 -2.13 -3.38 -29.16
CA GLN A 735 -3.52 -3.78 -28.96
C GLN A 735 -4.42 -3.22 -30.06
N SER A 736 -5.36 -4.03 -30.51
CA SER A 736 -6.39 -3.63 -31.47
C SER A 736 -7.72 -4.26 -31.09
N PHE A 737 -8.79 -3.67 -31.62
CA PHE A 737 -10.15 -4.13 -31.41
C PHE A 737 -10.82 -4.43 -32.76
N THR A 738 -11.60 -5.49 -32.79
CA THR A 738 -12.56 -5.83 -33.84
C THR A 738 -13.98 -5.69 -33.28
N THR A 739 -15.00 -6.12 -34.02
CA THR A 739 -16.39 -6.19 -33.55
C THR A 739 -17.01 -7.51 -33.94
N LEU A 740 -18.07 -7.92 -33.26
CA LEU A 740 -18.78 -9.15 -33.65
C LEU A 740 -19.32 -9.04 -35.09
N ALA A 741 -19.80 -7.86 -35.50
CA ALA A 741 -20.22 -7.61 -36.88
C ALA A 741 -19.11 -7.88 -37.90
N ALA A 742 -17.88 -7.41 -37.65
CA ALA A 742 -16.72 -7.68 -38.51
C ALA A 742 -16.29 -9.16 -38.48
N LEU A 743 -16.39 -9.81 -37.32
CA LEU A 743 -16.10 -11.23 -37.19
C LEU A 743 -17.09 -12.08 -37.98
N ARG A 744 -18.39 -11.77 -37.92
CA ARG A 744 -19.45 -12.46 -38.68
C ARG A 744 -19.22 -12.45 -40.19
N SER A 745 -18.54 -11.43 -40.73
CA SER A 745 -18.23 -11.36 -42.16
C SER A 745 -16.93 -12.05 -42.57
N SER A 746 -16.04 -12.36 -41.62
CA SER A 746 -14.66 -12.80 -41.90
C SER A 746 -14.28 -14.15 -41.29
N HIS A 747 -15.06 -14.63 -40.33
CA HIS A 747 -14.81 -15.85 -39.58
C HIS A 747 -16.08 -16.72 -39.54
N ARG A 748 -15.90 -18.02 -39.32
CA ARG A 748 -16.98 -18.99 -39.06
C ARG A 748 -16.60 -19.90 -37.90
N ASN A 749 -17.59 -20.49 -37.23
CA ASN A 749 -17.33 -21.53 -36.25
C ASN A 749 -17.42 -22.92 -36.90
N GLU A 750 -16.39 -23.73 -36.71
CA GLU A 750 -16.33 -25.14 -37.10
C GLU A 750 -16.71 -26.02 -35.90
N PHE A 751 -17.53 -27.04 -36.17
CA PHE A 751 -18.06 -27.95 -35.16
C PHE A 751 -17.50 -29.34 -35.39
N THR A 752 -16.75 -29.87 -34.43
CA THR A 752 -16.15 -31.20 -34.51
C THR A 752 -16.66 -32.05 -33.35
N THR A 753 -17.46 -33.08 -33.66
CA THR A 753 -17.87 -34.08 -32.68
C THR A 753 -16.66 -34.92 -32.30
N TYR A 754 -16.42 -35.07 -31.00
CA TYR A 754 -15.31 -35.87 -30.52
C TYR A 754 -15.59 -37.37 -30.72
N ALA A 755 -14.66 -38.08 -31.37
CA ALA A 755 -14.91 -39.45 -31.80
C ALA A 755 -15.04 -40.44 -30.63
N ALA A 756 -14.26 -40.27 -29.56
CA ALA A 756 -14.29 -41.18 -28.41
C ALA A 756 -15.47 -40.93 -27.46
N ASP A 757 -16.12 -39.76 -27.53
CA ASP A 757 -17.35 -39.48 -26.81
C ASP A 757 -18.22 -38.52 -27.63
N PRO A 758 -19.27 -39.04 -28.31
CA PRO A 758 -20.08 -38.20 -29.18
C PRO A 758 -20.83 -37.12 -28.40
N ARG A 759 -20.95 -37.22 -27.06
CA ARG A 759 -21.58 -36.17 -26.25
C ARG A 759 -20.79 -34.86 -26.28
N LEU A 760 -19.50 -34.89 -26.64
CA LEU A 760 -18.66 -33.71 -26.73
C LEU A 760 -18.60 -33.19 -28.17
N THR A 761 -18.80 -31.90 -28.34
CA THR A 761 -18.63 -31.21 -29.63
C THR A 761 -17.77 -29.98 -29.41
N PHE A 762 -16.64 -29.92 -30.11
CA PHE A 762 -15.73 -28.78 -30.09
C PHE A 762 -16.20 -27.71 -31.07
N ILE A 763 -16.12 -26.46 -30.64
CA ILE A 763 -16.49 -25.28 -31.42
C ILE A 763 -15.24 -24.41 -31.54
N GLU A 764 -14.73 -24.25 -32.76
CA GLU A 764 -13.49 -23.53 -33.06
C GLU A 764 -13.74 -22.44 -34.10
N THR A 765 -13.23 -21.23 -33.87
CA THR A 765 -13.37 -20.14 -34.83
C THR A 765 -12.25 -20.20 -35.89
N THR A 766 -12.62 -20.23 -37.17
CA THR A 766 -11.71 -20.28 -38.33
C THR A 766 -11.97 -19.07 -39.25
N PRO A 767 -10.93 -18.30 -39.65
CA PRO A 767 -9.51 -18.41 -39.28
C PRO A 767 -9.24 -18.21 -37.79
N LYS A 768 -8.03 -18.56 -37.31
CA LYS A 768 -7.67 -18.41 -35.89
C LYS A 768 -7.91 -16.98 -35.41
N LEU A 769 -8.75 -16.82 -34.39
CA LEU A 769 -9.04 -15.56 -33.72
C LEU A 769 -8.42 -15.53 -32.33
N GLY A 770 -7.80 -14.40 -31.96
CA GLY A 770 -7.17 -14.20 -30.66
C GLY A 770 -6.21 -15.32 -30.28
N ILE A 771 -6.41 -15.92 -29.11
CA ILE A 771 -5.57 -17.00 -28.59
C ILE A 771 -5.74 -18.29 -29.41
N GLY A 772 -6.89 -18.46 -30.06
CA GLY A 772 -7.25 -19.65 -30.86
C GLY A 772 -7.87 -20.76 -30.03
N GLN A 773 -8.57 -20.39 -28.96
CA GLN A 773 -9.25 -21.32 -28.07
C GLN A 773 -10.45 -22.00 -28.72
N ARG A 774 -10.83 -23.16 -28.19
CA ARG A 774 -12.09 -23.85 -28.50
C ARG A 774 -13.06 -23.80 -27.32
N ALA A 775 -14.36 -23.77 -27.60
CA ALA A 775 -15.39 -24.08 -26.62
C ALA A 775 -15.81 -25.54 -26.75
N VAL A 776 -16.26 -26.16 -25.65
CA VAL A 776 -16.72 -27.56 -25.66
C VAL A 776 -18.18 -27.62 -25.26
N LEU A 777 -19.04 -28.01 -26.20
CA LEU A 777 -20.44 -28.30 -25.95
C LEU A 777 -20.56 -29.72 -25.40
N VAL A 778 -20.99 -29.84 -24.15
CA VAL A 778 -21.21 -31.10 -23.44
C VAL A 778 -22.70 -31.43 -23.45
N ARG A 779 -23.08 -32.50 -24.14
CA ARG A 779 -24.48 -32.94 -24.23
C ARG A 779 -24.86 -33.80 -23.04
N THR A 780 -25.93 -33.40 -22.35
CA THR A 780 -26.45 -34.12 -21.17
C THR A 780 -27.96 -34.33 -21.31
N PRO A 781 -28.53 -35.36 -20.65
CA PRO A 781 -29.98 -35.57 -20.65
C PRO A 781 -30.79 -34.41 -20.06
N ALA A 782 -30.19 -33.58 -19.18
CA ALA A 782 -30.82 -32.42 -18.55
C ALA A 782 -30.53 -31.09 -19.28
N GLY A 783 -29.98 -31.16 -20.50
CA GLY A 783 -29.62 -30.01 -21.33
C GLY A 783 -28.11 -29.77 -21.41
N ASN A 784 -27.66 -29.06 -22.45
CA ASN A 784 -26.23 -28.98 -22.76
C ASN A 784 -25.50 -27.94 -21.91
N VAL A 785 -24.26 -28.21 -21.55
CA VAL A 785 -23.36 -27.27 -20.87
C VAL A 785 -22.28 -26.84 -21.86
N LEU A 786 -22.03 -25.54 -21.98
CA LEU A 786 -20.90 -25.02 -22.73
C LEU A 786 -19.73 -24.79 -21.76
N TRP A 787 -18.64 -25.53 -21.95
CA TRP A 787 -17.37 -25.28 -21.26
C TRP A 787 -16.53 -24.30 -22.08
N ASP A 788 -16.13 -23.20 -21.44
CA ASP A 788 -15.49 -22.03 -22.06
C ASP A 788 -16.32 -21.37 -23.16
N CYS A 789 -15.79 -20.28 -23.74
CA CYS A 789 -16.50 -19.49 -24.73
C CYS A 789 -15.58 -19.08 -25.88
N VAL A 790 -16.13 -19.04 -27.09
CA VAL A 790 -15.52 -18.39 -28.27
C VAL A 790 -16.23 -17.06 -28.55
N ALA A 791 -15.51 -16.08 -29.11
CA ALA A 791 -16.08 -14.75 -29.32
C ALA A 791 -17.10 -14.67 -30.47
N LEU A 792 -16.91 -15.45 -31.53
CA LEU A 792 -17.82 -15.44 -32.68
C LEU A 792 -19.16 -16.09 -32.29
N LEU A 793 -20.24 -15.31 -32.42
CA LEU A 793 -21.62 -15.75 -32.31
C LEU A 793 -22.43 -15.20 -33.49
N ASP A 794 -22.72 -16.05 -34.46
CA ASP A 794 -23.54 -15.76 -35.65
C ASP A 794 -24.82 -16.60 -35.66
N ASP A 795 -25.73 -16.29 -36.58
CA ASP A 795 -27.04 -16.97 -36.67
C ASP A 795 -26.88 -18.47 -36.97
N GLU A 796 -25.85 -18.85 -37.73
CA GLU A 796 -25.55 -20.25 -38.02
C GLU A 796 -25.12 -21.01 -36.76
N THR A 797 -24.23 -20.43 -35.95
CA THR A 797 -23.78 -20.97 -34.66
C THR A 797 -24.97 -21.12 -33.72
N VAL A 798 -25.80 -20.07 -33.58
CA VAL A 798 -27.00 -20.11 -32.74
C VAL A 798 -27.97 -21.20 -33.19
N ARG A 799 -28.25 -21.28 -34.49
CA ARG A 799 -29.11 -22.32 -35.08
C ARG A 799 -28.56 -23.71 -34.79
N ARG A 800 -27.27 -23.95 -35.05
CA ARG A 800 -26.66 -25.28 -34.88
C ARG A 800 -26.63 -25.71 -33.41
N VAL A 801 -26.36 -24.81 -32.48
CA VAL A 801 -26.43 -25.12 -31.04
C VAL A 801 -27.87 -25.40 -30.61
N ARG A 802 -28.87 -24.67 -31.12
CA ARG A 802 -30.30 -24.96 -30.86
C ARG A 802 -30.73 -26.31 -31.43
N GLU A 803 -30.30 -26.66 -32.64
CA GLU A 803 -30.52 -27.98 -33.26
C GLU A 803 -29.92 -29.12 -32.42
N MET A 804 -28.83 -28.85 -31.71
CA MET A 804 -28.20 -29.80 -30.77
C MET A 804 -28.86 -29.80 -29.37
N GLY A 805 -29.93 -29.04 -29.13
CA GLY A 805 -30.67 -28.98 -27.87
C GLY A 805 -30.51 -27.68 -27.06
N GLY A 806 -29.86 -26.66 -27.63
CA GLY A 806 -29.64 -25.36 -26.96
C GLY A 806 -28.60 -25.44 -25.83
N LEU A 807 -28.55 -24.41 -24.98
CA LEU A 807 -27.69 -24.37 -23.79
C LEU A 807 -28.52 -24.27 -22.52
N ARG A 808 -28.19 -25.11 -21.54
CA ARG A 808 -28.72 -25.06 -20.18
C ARG A 808 -27.84 -24.22 -19.26
N ALA A 809 -26.53 -24.17 -19.51
CA ALA A 809 -25.55 -23.39 -18.77
C ALA A 809 -24.30 -23.12 -19.61
N VAL A 810 -23.59 -22.04 -19.30
CA VAL A 810 -22.20 -21.80 -19.71
C VAL A 810 -21.32 -21.82 -18.46
N VAL A 811 -20.14 -22.43 -18.53
CA VAL A 811 -19.15 -22.45 -17.43
C VAL A 811 -17.83 -22.01 -18.02
N ILE A 812 -17.21 -20.97 -17.46
CA ILE A 812 -15.96 -20.43 -18.01
C ILE A 812 -14.82 -20.66 -17.06
N SER A 813 -13.72 -21.19 -17.58
CA SER A 813 -12.51 -21.53 -16.82
C SER A 813 -11.92 -20.34 -16.08
N HIS A 814 -11.62 -19.24 -16.77
CA HIS A 814 -10.98 -18.04 -16.21
C HIS A 814 -11.12 -16.82 -17.15
N PRO A 815 -10.72 -15.60 -16.73
CA PRO A 815 -10.97 -14.35 -17.46
C PRO A 815 -10.56 -14.29 -18.94
N HIS A 816 -9.52 -15.02 -19.37
CA HIS A 816 -9.11 -15.03 -20.77
C HIS A 816 -10.16 -15.64 -21.72
N TYR A 817 -11.10 -16.41 -21.17
CA TYR A 817 -12.14 -17.12 -21.90
C TYR A 817 -13.51 -16.45 -21.74
N TYR A 818 -13.58 -15.26 -21.14
CA TYR A 818 -14.83 -14.51 -21.02
C TYR A 818 -15.38 -14.11 -22.39
N SER A 819 -14.52 -13.84 -23.39
CA SER A 819 -14.93 -13.62 -24.79
C SER A 819 -16.21 -12.78 -24.94
N THR A 820 -17.26 -13.32 -25.58
CA THR A 820 -18.60 -12.72 -25.71
C THR A 820 -19.65 -13.46 -24.86
N HIS A 821 -19.27 -14.01 -23.71
CA HIS A 821 -20.12 -14.87 -22.89
C HIS A 821 -21.50 -14.31 -22.55
N VAL A 822 -21.60 -12.98 -22.35
CA VAL A 822 -22.89 -12.31 -22.10
C VAL A 822 -23.82 -12.47 -23.31
N LEU A 823 -23.31 -12.37 -24.53
CA LEU A 823 -24.12 -12.55 -25.75
C LEU A 823 -24.55 -14.00 -25.93
N TRP A 824 -23.67 -14.96 -25.63
CA TRP A 824 -24.05 -16.37 -25.58
C TRP A 824 -25.15 -16.60 -24.54
N ALA A 825 -25.01 -16.08 -23.33
CA ALA A 825 -26.01 -16.20 -22.26
C ALA A 825 -27.39 -15.67 -22.67
N ARG A 826 -27.42 -14.48 -23.28
CA ARG A 826 -28.65 -13.84 -23.77
C ARG A 826 -29.26 -14.60 -24.95
N ALA A 827 -28.44 -15.08 -25.91
CA ALA A 827 -28.93 -15.80 -27.09
C ALA A 827 -29.61 -17.15 -26.75
N PHE A 828 -29.16 -17.80 -25.68
CA PHE A 828 -29.70 -19.09 -25.22
C PHE A 828 -30.54 -19.00 -23.93
N GLY A 829 -30.64 -17.82 -23.30
CA GLY A 829 -31.45 -17.61 -22.10
C GLY A 829 -30.97 -18.41 -20.89
N CYS A 830 -29.66 -18.63 -20.75
CA CYS A 830 -29.05 -19.53 -19.75
C CYS A 830 -28.05 -18.81 -18.82
N PRO A 831 -27.79 -19.33 -17.61
CA PRO A 831 -26.80 -18.76 -16.70
C PRO A 831 -25.36 -19.03 -17.17
N VAL A 832 -24.46 -18.11 -16.82
CA VAL A 832 -23.00 -18.23 -17.00
C VAL A 832 -22.34 -18.34 -15.64
N TYR A 833 -21.74 -19.48 -15.34
CA TYR A 833 -21.04 -19.73 -14.09
C TYR A 833 -19.58 -19.29 -14.20
N LEU A 834 -19.19 -18.42 -13.27
CA LEU A 834 -17.85 -17.82 -13.15
C LEU A 834 -17.37 -17.99 -11.71
N ALA A 835 -16.08 -18.00 -11.46
CA ALA A 835 -15.58 -17.94 -10.09
C ALA A 835 -15.78 -16.54 -9.48
N ALA A 836 -16.12 -16.47 -8.19
CA ALA A 836 -16.35 -15.22 -7.48
C ALA A 836 -15.10 -14.33 -7.42
N GLU A 837 -13.92 -14.95 -7.32
CA GLU A 837 -12.61 -14.29 -7.27
C GLU A 837 -12.30 -13.57 -8.58
N ASP A 838 -12.81 -14.07 -9.70
CA ASP A 838 -12.47 -13.58 -11.03
C ASP A 838 -13.35 -12.39 -11.48
N LYS A 839 -14.24 -11.91 -10.60
CA LYS A 839 -15.18 -10.82 -10.88
C LYS A 839 -14.51 -9.50 -11.28
N GLU A 840 -13.30 -9.24 -10.79
CA GLU A 840 -12.57 -8.00 -11.10
C GLU A 840 -12.15 -7.88 -12.57
N TRP A 841 -12.12 -9.00 -13.32
CA TRP A 841 -11.78 -9.01 -14.75
C TRP A 841 -13.01 -8.97 -15.68
N LEU A 842 -14.21 -8.69 -15.15
CA LEU A 842 -15.41 -8.56 -15.99
C LEU A 842 -15.40 -7.27 -16.82
N ALA A 843 -15.44 -7.43 -18.14
CA ALA A 843 -15.56 -6.31 -19.07
C ALA A 843 -17.01 -5.80 -19.21
N ALA A 844 -18.00 -6.65 -18.96
CA ALA A 844 -19.43 -6.32 -19.02
C ALA A 844 -20.19 -7.05 -17.91
N PHE A 845 -21.18 -6.39 -17.33
CA PHE A 845 -22.09 -6.98 -16.34
C PHE A 845 -23.36 -7.49 -17.03
N SER A 846 -23.91 -8.60 -16.53
CA SER A 846 -25.19 -9.17 -16.95
C SER A 846 -25.86 -9.93 -15.82
N SER A 847 -27.19 -9.92 -15.78
CA SER A 847 -28.00 -10.73 -14.85
C SER A 847 -27.78 -12.24 -14.99
N HIS A 848 -27.24 -12.69 -16.12
CA HIS A 848 -26.95 -14.10 -16.37
C HIS A 848 -25.72 -14.62 -15.62
N GLN A 849 -24.86 -13.76 -15.08
CA GLN A 849 -23.60 -14.14 -14.44
C GLN A 849 -23.84 -14.67 -13.02
N MET A 850 -23.42 -15.91 -12.77
CA MET A 850 -23.54 -16.62 -11.49
C MET A 850 -22.16 -16.88 -10.91
N PHE A 851 -21.88 -16.38 -9.71
CA PHE A 851 -20.57 -16.47 -9.10
C PHE A 851 -20.45 -17.67 -8.14
N LEU A 852 -19.48 -18.55 -8.41
CA LEU A 852 -19.20 -19.75 -7.65
C LEU A 852 -18.26 -19.45 -6.47
N THR A 853 -18.67 -19.84 -5.26
CA THR A 853 -17.88 -19.72 -4.03
C THR A 853 -17.24 -21.05 -3.63
N GLU A 854 -17.98 -22.15 -3.75
CA GLU A 854 -17.57 -23.48 -3.28
C GLU A 854 -16.48 -24.12 -4.15
N THR A 855 -15.58 -24.90 -3.53
CA THR A 855 -14.48 -25.59 -4.22
C THR A 855 -14.96 -26.49 -5.37
N ALA A 856 -16.09 -27.17 -5.20
CA ALA A 856 -16.71 -27.95 -6.26
C ALA A 856 -18.22 -27.70 -6.26
N THR A 857 -18.74 -27.29 -7.42
CA THR A 857 -20.14 -26.95 -7.60
C THR A 857 -20.74 -27.77 -8.75
N PRO A 858 -21.69 -28.66 -8.48
CA PRO A 858 -22.52 -29.27 -9.51
C PRO A 858 -23.30 -28.21 -10.29
N ILE A 859 -23.22 -28.25 -11.61
CA ILE A 859 -23.90 -27.30 -12.49
C ILE A 859 -25.31 -27.82 -12.75
N LEU A 860 -26.24 -27.37 -11.91
CA LEU A 860 -27.63 -27.80 -11.93
C LEU A 860 -27.71 -29.35 -11.82
N ASP A 861 -28.60 -29.97 -12.58
CA ASP A 861 -28.83 -31.42 -12.68
C ASP A 861 -28.14 -32.06 -13.90
N THR A 862 -27.20 -31.35 -14.54
CA THR A 862 -26.57 -31.79 -15.81
C THR A 862 -25.52 -32.90 -15.64
N GLY A 863 -25.08 -33.16 -14.40
CA GLY A 863 -23.96 -34.07 -14.12
C GLY A 863 -22.58 -33.46 -14.42
N PHE A 864 -22.52 -32.19 -14.86
CA PHE A 864 -21.28 -31.43 -14.99
C PHE A 864 -20.93 -30.79 -13.64
N THR A 865 -19.67 -30.84 -13.23
CA THR A 865 -19.19 -30.22 -11.99
C THR A 865 -18.09 -29.21 -12.32
N ALA A 866 -18.22 -27.97 -11.86
CA ALA A 866 -17.15 -26.98 -11.91
C ALA A 866 -16.32 -27.07 -10.62
N ILE A 867 -15.00 -27.20 -10.75
CA ILE A 867 -14.06 -27.34 -9.64
C ILE A 867 -13.13 -26.12 -9.66
N LYS A 868 -13.19 -25.33 -8.60
CA LYS A 868 -12.31 -24.17 -8.38
C LYS A 868 -10.93 -24.65 -7.99
N LEU A 869 -10.06 -24.72 -9.00
CA LEU A 869 -8.71 -25.20 -8.81
C LEU A 869 -7.73 -24.08 -8.49
N GLY A 870 -8.00 -22.84 -8.92
CA GLY A 870 -7.11 -21.68 -8.78
C GLY A 870 -5.83 -21.85 -9.60
N GLY A 871 -4.72 -21.19 -9.24
CA GLY A 871 -3.47 -21.26 -10.01
C GLY A 871 -3.30 -20.08 -10.97
N HIS A 872 -3.65 -20.26 -12.25
CA HIS A 872 -3.43 -19.22 -13.28
C HIS A 872 -4.15 -17.91 -12.92
N PHE A 873 -5.44 -17.98 -12.65
CA PHE A 873 -6.18 -16.96 -11.89
C PHE A 873 -6.60 -17.53 -10.52
N PRO A 874 -6.82 -16.68 -9.51
CA PRO A 874 -7.28 -17.14 -8.20
C PRO A 874 -8.54 -17.99 -8.27
N GLY A 875 -9.47 -17.66 -9.18
CA GLY A 875 -10.72 -18.38 -9.39
C GLY A 875 -10.70 -19.46 -10.48
N SER A 876 -9.56 -19.75 -11.12
CA SER A 876 -9.54 -20.66 -12.28
C SER A 876 -10.23 -22.00 -12.03
N LEU A 877 -11.12 -22.38 -12.95
CA LEU A 877 -11.91 -23.59 -12.89
C LEU A 877 -11.33 -24.71 -13.76
N VAL A 878 -11.58 -25.95 -13.35
CA VAL A 878 -11.59 -27.13 -14.23
C VAL A 878 -13.00 -27.75 -14.22
N GLY A 879 -13.41 -28.33 -15.33
CA GLY A 879 -14.72 -28.96 -15.47
C GLY A 879 -14.61 -30.47 -15.35
N LEU A 880 -15.56 -31.13 -14.71
CA LEU A 880 -15.63 -32.60 -14.64
C LEU A 880 -16.98 -33.09 -15.14
N PHE A 881 -16.95 -33.99 -16.12
CA PHE A 881 -18.14 -34.68 -16.62
C PHE A 881 -17.80 -36.11 -17.00
N SER A 882 -18.53 -37.08 -16.46
CA SER A 882 -18.40 -38.49 -16.86
C SER A 882 -16.95 -39.00 -16.86
N SER A 883 -16.18 -38.67 -15.82
CA SER A 883 -14.74 -38.98 -15.67
C SER A 883 -13.83 -38.32 -16.70
N ARG A 884 -14.26 -37.24 -17.35
CA ARG A 884 -13.47 -36.42 -18.27
C ARG A 884 -13.23 -35.05 -17.66
N LEU A 885 -11.97 -34.65 -17.54
CA LEU A 885 -11.56 -33.37 -16.96
C LEU A 885 -11.31 -32.35 -18.08
N PHE A 886 -12.09 -31.28 -18.11
CA PHE A 886 -11.88 -30.14 -18.99
C PHE A 886 -10.91 -29.17 -18.32
N ILE A 887 -9.82 -28.87 -19.01
CA ILE A 887 -8.71 -28.06 -18.50
C ILE A 887 -8.44 -26.87 -19.43
N ALA A 888 -7.96 -25.79 -18.83
CA ALA A 888 -7.52 -24.59 -19.53
C ALA A 888 -6.16 -24.14 -18.94
N ASP A 889 -5.94 -22.83 -18.76
CA ASP A 889 -4.59 -22.33 -18.53
C ASP A 889 -3.93 -22.84 -17.21
N THR A 890 -4.75 -23.23 -16.24
CA THR A 890 -4.28 -23.78 -14.96
C THR A 890 -3.61 -25.16 -15.11
N LEU A 891 -3.97 -25.95 -16.13
CA LEU A 891 -3.36 -27.24 -16.45
C LEU A 891 -3.13 -27.34 -17.95
N VAL A 892 -1.87 -27.20 -18.37
CA VAL A 892 -1.53 -27.17 -19.80
C VAL A 892 -0.95 -28.49 -20.23
N THR A 893 -1.57 -29.13 -21.22
CA THR A 893 -1.02 -30.33 -21.86
C THR A 893 0.32 -30.02 -22.53
N THR A 894 1.40 -30.70 -22.12
CA THR A 894 2.73 -30.54 -22.73
C THR A 894 2.85 -31.38 -24.00
N PRO A 895 3.84 -31.12 -24.86
CA PRO A 895 4.15 -31.99 -25.99
C PRO A 895 4.42 -33.46 -25.57
N ALA A 896 5.08 -33.69 -24.44
CA ALA A 896 5.39 -35.02 -23.93
C ALA A 896 4.14 -35.79 -23.46
N GLY A 897 3.07 -35.07 -23.08
CA GLY A 897 1.79 -35.66 -22.71
C GLY A 897 1.01 -36.28 -23.88
N ARG A 898 1.28 -35.82 -25.11
CA ARG A 898 0.55 -36.20 -26.33
C ARG A 898 1.20 -37.31 -27.16
N GLY A 899 2.39 -37.76 -26.76
CA GLY A 899 3.12 -38.77 -27.50
C GLY A 899 2.35 -40.09 -27.57
N ASP A 900 2.35 -40.72 -28.75
CA ASP A 900 1.96 -42.13 -28.87
C ASP A 900 3.11 -43.00 -28.33
N TRP A 901 2.88 -43.58 -27.14
CA TRP A 901 3.84 -44.47 -26.49
C TRP A 901 3.49 -45.95 -26.65
N SER A 902 2.50 -46.28 -27.49
CA SER A 902 2.08 -47.66 -27.76
C SER A 902 3.09 -48.41 -28.63
N ARG A 903 3.84 -47.68 -29.47
CA ARG A 903 4.78 -48.25 -30.43
C ARG A 903 6.12 -47.53 -30.46
N ASP A 904 7.16 -48.21 -30.91
CA ASP A 904 8.48 -47.62 -31.19
C ASP A 904 8.59 -47.07 -32.63
N ALA A 905 9.76 -46.57 -32.99
CA ALA A 905 10.02 -45.98 -34.31
C ALA A 905 9.90 -46.97 -35.48
N VAL A 906 9.89 -48.29 -35.21
CA VAL A 906 9.70 -49.36 -36.22
C VAL A 906 8.31 -50.01 -36.11
N GLY A 907 7.42 -49.47 -35.29
CA GLY A 907 6.02 -49.89 -35.15
C GLY A 907 5.78 -51.06 -34.20
N GLN A 908 6.80 -51.52 -33.47
CA GLN A 908 6.71 -52.61 -32.49
C GLN A 908 6.11 -52.11 -31.17
N PRO A 909 5.36 -52.96 -30.43
CA PRO A 909 4.83 -52.58 -29.12
C PRO A 909 5.93 -52.14 -28.16
N ARG A 910 5.74 -50.98 -27.53
CA ARG A 910 6.63 -50.46 -26.48
C ARG A 910 6.02 -50.75 -25.10
N ALA A 911 6.87 -50.87 -24.07
CA ALA A 911 6.46 -51.02 -22.67
C ALA A 911 5.68 -49.82 -22.07
N GLY A 912 5.28 -48.84 -22.89
CA GLY A 912 4.57 -47.65 -22.49
C GLY A 912 5.45 -46.41 -22.33
N ARG A 913 4.84 -45.38 -21.74
CA ARG A 913 5.44 -44.07 -21.51
C ARG A 913 6.59 -44.15 -20.49
N PRO A 914 7.77 -43.56 -20.77
CA PRO A 914 8.86 -43.51 -19.81
C PRO A 914 8.48 -42.79 -18.50
N PRO A 915 8.97 -43.24 -17.33
CA PRO A 915 8.74 -42.57 -16.05
C PRO A 915 9.43 -41.20 -16.01
N GLY A 916 8.90 -40.26 -15.22
CA GLY A 916 9.50 -38.93 -15.05
C GLY A 916 9.26 -37.96 -16.22
N MET A 917 8.48 -38.36 -17.22
CA MET A 917 8.01 -37.44 -18.27
C MET A 917 6.96 -36.49 -17.69
N ASN A 918 6.99 -35.21 -18.08
CA ASN A 918 6.01 -34.23 -17.64
C ASN A 918 4.82 -34.18 -18.62
N THR A 919 3.61 -34.58 -18.21
CA THR A 919 2.41 -34.54 -19.09
C THR A 919 1.74 -33.17 -19.07
N PHE A 920 1.76 -32.50 -17.92
CA PHE A 920 1.08 -31.22 -17.73
C PHE A 920 2.03 -30.17 -17.14
N ALA A 921 1.87 -28.92 -17.54
CA ALA A 921 2.55 -27.77 -16.95
C ALA A 921 1.56 -26.89 -16.19
N PHE A 922 2.03 -26.28 -15.11
CA PHE A 922 1.24 -25.47 -14.17
C PHE A 922 1.83 -24.06 -14.13
N LEU A 923 1.23 -23.12 -14.87
CA LEU A 923 1.81 -21.80 -15.11
C LEU A 923 0.91 -20.70 -14.54
N TRP A 924 1.52 -19.70 -13.92
CA TRP A 924 0.84 -18.48 -13.51
C TRP A 924 0.55 -17.59 -14.72
N SER A 925 1.42 -17.66 -15.74
CA SER A 925 1.18 -17.10 -17.05
C SER A 925 1.73 -18.05 -18.10
N ILE A 926 0.84 -18.69 -18.86
CA ILE A 926 1.24 -19.49 -20.02
C ILE A 926 1.94 -18.65 -21.10
N PRO A 927 1.35 -17.55 -21.61
CA PRO A 927 1.96 -16.84 -22.73
C PRO A 927 3.34 -16.27 -22.38
N ASN A 928 3.58 -15.95 -21.11
CA ASN A 928 4.87 -15.44 -20.62
C ASN A 928 5.74 -16.53 -19.99
N MET A 929 5.30 -17.80 -19.99
CA MET A 929 6.03 -18.96 -19.44
C MET A 929 6.44 -18.80 -17.96
N ILE A 930 5.60 -18.15 -17.15
CA ILE A 930 5.87 -17.93 -15.72
C ILE A 930 5.30 -19.12 -14.93
N PRO A 931 6.11 -19.88 -14.18
CA PRO A 931 5.64 -21.03 -13.42
C PRO A 931 4.82 -20.63 -12.19
N LEU A 932 3.91 -21.50 -11.76
CA LEU A 932 3.22 -21.35 -10.47
C LEU A 932 4.17 -21.65 -9.29
N ALA A 933 3.93 -20.98 -8.16
CA ALA A 933 4.62 -21.27 -6.91
C ALA A 933 4.35 -22.72 -6.44
N ALA A 934 5.34 -23.33 -5.78
CA ALA A 934 5.25 -24.73 -5.33
C ALA A 934 4.06 -24.99 -4.38
N ASP A 935 3.79 -24.05 -3.46
CA ASP A 935 2.65 -24.14 -2.54
C ASP A 935 1.31 -24.11 -3.28
N GLU A 936 1.20 -23.32 -4.35
CA GLU A 936 -0.02 -23.23 -5.14
C GLU A 936 -0.25 -24.52 -5.96
N VAL A 937 0.82 -25.09 -6.52
CA VAL A 937 0.77 -26.41 -7.16
C VAL A 937 0.37 -27.50 -6.16
N ALA A 938 0.86 -27.44 -4.92
CA ALA A 938 0.50 -28.37 -3.86
C ALA A 938 -0.97 -28.22 -3.41
N ARG A 939 -1.48 -26.98 -3.33
CA ARG A 939 -2.91 -26.72 -3.09
C ARG A 939 -3.76 -27.31 -4.19
N MET A 940 -3.41 -27.09 -5.47
CA MET A 940 -4.10 -27.67 -6.61
C MET A 940 -4.09 -29.21 -6.57
N TRP A 941 -2.94 -29.79 -6.22
CA TRP A 941 -2.79 -31.24 -6.04
C TRP A 941 -3.74 -31.80 -4.98
N SER A 942 -3.84 -31.11 -3.83
CA SER A 942 -4.71 -31.51 -2.72
C SER A 942 -6.20 -31.49 -3.06
N VAL A 943 -6.62 -30.64 -4.01
CA VAL A 943 -8.00 -30.60 -4.53
C VAL A 943 -8.20 -31.73 -5.54
N LEU A 944 -7.33 -31.84 -6.55
CA LEU A 944 -7.50 -32.81 -7.64
C LEU A 944 -7.41 -34.27 -7.22
N ARG A 945 -6.64 -34.60 -6.17
CA ARG A 945 -6.56 -35.98 -5.65
C ARG A 945 -7.93 -36.55 -5.28
N GLY A 946 -8.89 -35.70 -4.88
CA GLY A 946 -10.24 -36.09 -4.47
C GLY A 946 -11.20 -36.40 -5.61
N PHE A 947 -10.81 -36.17 -6.87
CA PHE A 947 -11.65 -36.38 -8.04
C PHE A 947 -11.10 -37.51 -8.91
N GLU A 948 -12.00 -38.30 -9.50
CA GLU A 948 -11.65 -39.37 -10.43
C GLU A 948 -11.89 -38.93 -11.88
N PHE A 949 -10.90 -39.17 -12.74
CA PHE A 949 -10.98 -38.89 -14.17
C PHE A 949 -10.00 -39.77 -14.96
N ALA A 950 -10.43 -40.17 -16.16
CA ALA A 950 -9.73 -41.08 -17.08
C ALA A 950 -9.40 -40.42 -18.44
N ALA A 951 -9.76 -39.15 -18.60
CA ALA A 951 -9.40 -38.36 -19.78
C ALA A 951 -9.26 -36.88 -19.43
N THR A 952 -8.46 -36.15 -20.21
CA THR A 952 -8.35 -34.68 -20.12
C THR A 952 -8.56 -34.02 -21.47
N HIS A 953 -9.29 -32.91 -21.50
CA HIS A 953 -9.58 -32.12 -22.70
C HIS A 953 -9.07 -30.69 -22.52
N GLY A 954 -8.03 -30.33 -23.28
CA GLY A 954 -7.43 -28.99 -23.22
C GLY A 954 -8.17 -27.92 -24.02
N ALA A 955 -7.70 -26.68 -23.92
CA ALA A 955 -8.32 -25.52 -24.56
C ALA A 955 -8.03 -25.35 -26.06
N PHE A 956 -7.18 -26.21 -26.66
CA PHE A 956 -6.78 -26.17 -28.06
C PHE A 956 -6.92 -27.53 -28.74
N ALA A 957 -7.16 -27.53 -30.05
CA ALA A 957 -7.14 -28.76 -30.85
C ALA A 957 -5.89 -29.59 -30.62
N GLY A 958 -6.08 -30.91 -30.44
CA GLY A 958 -5.01 -31.86 -30.25
C GLY A 958 -4.35 -31.79 -28.87
N MET A 959 -5.02 -31.25 -27.85
CA MET A 959 -4.62 -31.34 -26.43
C MET A 959 -5.49 -32.31 -25.62
N ASP A 960 -6.15 -33.24 -26.31
CA ASP A 960 -6.95 -34.30 -25.71
C ASP A 960 -6.08 -35.51 -25.36
N ILE A 961 -6.25 -36.07 -24.15
CA ILE A 961 -5.55 -37.28 -23.71
C ILE A 961 -6.60 -38.29 -23.21
N GLU A 962 -6.63 -39.46 -23.84
CA GLU A 962 -7.44 -40.62 -23.46
C GLU A 962 -6.53 -41.67 -22.83
N ASP A 963 -6.54 -41.77 -21.50
CA ASP A 963 -5.69 -42.70 -20.76
C ASP A 963 -6.24 -42.90 -19.33
N GLU A 964 -6.63 -44.11 -18.98
CA GLU A 964 -7.19 -44.41 -17.64
C GLU A 964 -6.23 -44.01 -16.50
N GLY A 965 -4.92 -43.96 -16.75
CA GLY A 965 -3.90 -43.50 -15.80
C GLY A 965 -3.63 -41.99 -15.84
N VAL A 966 -4.41 -41.18 -16.56
CA VAL A 966 -4.13 -39.74 -16.74
C VAL A 966 -4.16 -38.95 -15.42
N LYS A 967 -4.99 -39.36 -14.44
CA LYS A 967 -4.96 -38.79 -13.08
C LYS A 967 -3.58 -38.90 -12.45
N GLY A 968 -2.99 -40.11 -12.48
CA GLY A 968 -1.63 -40.34 -12.01
C GLY A 968 -0.61 -39.46 -12.73
N ARG A 969 -0.79 -39.25 -14.05
CA ARG A 969 0.08 -38.36 -14.84
C ARG A 969 -0.05 -36.88 -14.45
N VAL A 970 -1.25 -36.39 -14.12
CA VAL A 970 -1.46 -35.02 -13.61
C VAL A 970 -0.73 -34.84 -12.29
N LEU A 971 -0.97 -35.74 -11.34
CA LEU A 971 -0.41 -35.69 -9.98
C LEU A 971 1.13 -35.88 -10.00
N GLU A 972 1.64 -36.75 -10.86
CA GLU A 972 3.09 -36.91 -11.09
C GLU A 972 3.70 -35.65 -11.70
N SER A 973 3.05 -35.03 -12.70
CA SER A 973 3.54 -33.81 -13.36
C SER A 973 3.69 -32.66 -12.36
N MET A 974 2.77 -32.52 -11.40
CA MET A 974 2.87 -31.52 -10.34
C MET A 974 4.14 -31.71 -9.50
N LYS A 975 4.45 -32.96 -9.12
CA LYS A 975 5.67 -33.31 -8.39
C LYS A 975 6.92 -33.10 -9.21
N ILE A 976 6.90 -33.46 -10.50
CA ILE A 976 8.01 -33.24 -11.44
C ILE A 976 8.32 -31.74 -11.51
N GLN A 977 7.32 -30.91 -11.75
CA GLN A 977 7.52 -29.46 -11.87
C GLN A 977 8.07 -28.87 -10.56
N VAL A 978 7.48 -29.16 -9.40
CA VAL A 978 7.96 -28.67 -8.10
C VAL A 978 9.40 -29.08 -7.82
N ARG A 979 9.76 -30.34 -8.12
CA ARG A 979 11.14 -30.83 -7.98
C ARG A 979 12.13 -30.04 -8.82
N TYR A 980 11.83 -29.84 -10.12
CA TYR A 980 12.74 -29.16 -11.04
C TYR A 980 12.72 -27.64 -10.96
N MET A 981 11.74 -27.05 -10.26
CA MET A 981 11.77 -25.65 -9.83
C MET A 981 12.74 -25.37 -8.68
N GLY A 982 13.38 -26.41 -8.11
CA GLY A 982 14.34 -26.28 -7.02
C GLY A 982 13.78 -26.59 -5.63
N TYR A 983 12.52 -27.01 -5.52
CA TYR A 983 11.86 -27.32 -4.25
C TYR A 983 11.98 -28.81 -3.89
N GLY A 984 13.21 -29.33 -3.87
CA GLY A 984 13.49 -30.77 -3.69
C GLY A 984 13.06 -31.38 -2.35
N GLU A 985 12.80 -30.54 -1.33
CA GLU A 985 12.37 -30.96 0.01
C GLU A 985 10.89 -30.63 0.29
N HIS A 986 10.13 -30.18 -0.71
CA HIS A 986 8.73 -29.79 -0.53
C HIS A 986 7.83 -30.97 -0.16
N GLY A 987 6.90 -30.77 0.79
CA GLY A 987 6.02 -31.83 1.32
C GLY A 987 5.23 -32.57 0.24
N LEU A 988 4.80 -31.87 -0.81
CA LEU A 988 4.15 -32.46 -2.00
C LEU A 988 4.93 -33.66 -2.59
N LEU A 989 6.26 -33.65 -2.55
CA LEU A 989 7.09 -34.71 -3.13
C LEU A 989 7.03 -36.03 -2.34
N GLN A 990 6.53 -35.99 -1.10
CA GLN A 990 6.37 -37.16 -0.22
C GLN A 990 4.96 -37.78 -0.30
N GLU A 991 3.98 -37.06 -0.87
CA GLU A 991 2.63 -37.59 -1.05
C GLU A 991 2.63 -38.80 -1.99
N GLU A 992 1.67 -39.70 -1.86
CA GLU A 992 1.42 -40.79 -2.83
C GLU A 992 0.51 -40.28 -3.95
N CYS A 993 0.80 -40.66 -5.21
CA CYS A 993 0.01 -40.22 -6.38
C CYS A 993 -1.29 -41.02 -6.51
#